data_AF-A0A353X4W4-F1
#
_entry.id   AF-A0A353X4W4-F1
#
_cell.length_a   1.000
_cell.length_b   1.000
_cell.length_c   1.000
_cell.angle_alpha   90.00
_cell.angle_beta   90.00
_cell.angle_gamma   90.00
#
_symmetry.space_group_name_H-M   'P 1'
#
loop_
_entity.id
_entity.type
_entity.pdbx_description
1 polymer ?
#
loop_
_entity_poly.entity_id
_entity_poly.type
_entity_poly.pdbx_seq_one_letter_code
_entity_poly.pdbx_strand_id
1 'polypeptide(L)'
;MSSLPYDPRVHVPPRAAGAALGDCILAWLLVWALYAVLDPAGLARVPLDALSVAANITEHLSVHGLLWWAILGGLYTGIRLAGVLSPWGQTPGMALSGLTLKAAPQWRRAAYVFVGLAPFAAAAAYLWAHSPFYSALEDMCNALGLAILTALLMGLPARTTPSRRSVAERVAGVTLALTPGLIARLERWAASPWRRWLNPRPRFHVAYWLVLAVTLFLTFQVLREPPLDPAYEEVVYASRGADWGPDNGYFALNGLNAPEGVADTYAWGRGHAPAEARNIETLKARAGIRVAWPLPPEEGAAPEEGEKVAFAHGDKKLDCLYDPKWEDHTDCATAGEARAAVAANPVLWARFGRLPDYPVFAPVLTIGGQMQGRDVINLAKLKTVTIVLDARARRGEAAVREWVRFMHLYRRMLGAPDTMVGKAIFMVCLSRHLTAYEALLAAAPGAVAAQEGAVLAALEPQSPAQMFRADRMFADDLAAVEPLVLPWIGHAATPRNGMLACLRESAERARLPASAFTPALGPACTAIEGAMPHALWAKPGNPVVNAILYLLYGGLLQGREVVANMHAMDAHLRAATLATQAVARGVAGADMPAFLAAAPEGLHNPFTGAPFTWDAAARAITWHRPGREEAVHFALPAPWTNGAKAGT
;
A
#
# COMPACT_ATOMS: atom_id res chain seq x y z
N MET A 1 -41.39 40.92 -21.03
CA MET A 1 -42.25 40.14 -21.95
C MET A 1 -41.56 38.81 -22.17
N SER A 2 -42.06 37.62 -21.85
CA SER A 2 -43.36 37.17 -21.33
C SER A 2 -43.14 35.77 -20.73
N SER A 3 -43.70 35.56 -19.56
CA SER A 3 -43.83 34.32 -18.80
C SER A 3 -44.74 33.29 -19.46
N LEU A 4 -44.52 32.00 -19.17
CA LEU A 4 -45.55 30.94 -19.26
C LEU A 4 -45.69 30.23 -17.90
N PRO A 5 -46.87 29.69 -17.56
CA PRO A 5 -47.31 29.48 -16.17
C PRO A 5 -47.13 28.04 -15.65
N TYR A 6 -46.99 27.94 -14.34
CA TYR A 6 -47.05 26.71 -13.54
C TYR A 6 -48.49 26.48 -13.06
N ASP A 7 -49.02 25.26 -13.23
CA ASP A 7 -50.35 24.84 -12.75
C ASP A 7 -50.21 23.79 -11.62
N PRO A 8 -50.60 24.11 -10.37
CA PRO A 8 -50.47 23.21 -9.24
C PRO A 8 -51.80 22.51 -8.93
N ARG A 9 -52.26 21.56 -9.76
CA ARG A 9 -53.38 20.68 -9.40
C ARG A 9 -53.26 19.27 -10.00
N VAL A 10 -52.62 18.36 -9.26
CA VAL A 10 -52.89 16.93 -9.37
C VAL A 10 -53.06 16.34 -7.96
N HIS A 11 -54.31 16.17 -7.55
CA HIS A 11 -54.67 15.38 -6.37
C HIS A 11 -54.63 13.89 -6.73
N VAL A 12 -53.83 13.10 -6.00
CA VAL A 12 -53.86 11.63 -6.04
C VAL A 12 -54.85 11.13 -4.97
N PRO A 13 -55.80 10.22 -5.28
CA PRO A 13 -56.82 9.82 -4.32
C PRO A 13 -56.28 8.86 -3.23
N PRO A 14 -56.81 8.89 -1.99
CA PRO A 14 -56.27 8.16 -0.83
C PRO A 14 -56.45 6.63 -0.88
N ARG A 15 -57.17 6.09 -1.87
CA ARG A 15 -57.42 4.64 -1.97
C ARG A 15 -56.24 3.83 -2.49
N ALA A 16 -55.23 4.47 -3.11
CA ALA A 16 -54.04 3.77 -3.59
C ALA A 16 -52.99 3.53 -2.48
N ALA A 17 -52.99 4.36 -1.43
CA ALA A 17 -52.02 4.26 -0.33
C ALA A 17 -52.34 3.10 0.64
N GLY A 18 -53.62 2.80 0.87
CA GLY A 18 -54.03 1.71 1.76
C GLY A 18 -53.75 0.30 1.22
N ALA A 19 -53.86 0.10 -0.09
CA ALA A 19 -53.55 -1.19 -0.73
C ALA A 19 -52.03 -1.46 -0.75
N ALA A 20 -51.22 -0.44 -1.03
CA ALA A 20 -49.77 -0.54 -1.00
C ALA A 20 -49.23 -0.87 0.40
N LEU A 21 -49.84 -0.30 1.46
CA LEU A 21 -49.46 -0.60 2.84
C LEU A 21 -49.82 -2.04 3.24
N GLY A 22 -50.99 -2.53 2.81
CA GLY A 22 -51.42 -3.92 3.04
C GLY A 22 -50.50 -4.95 2.36
N ASP A 23 -50.10 -4.69 1.11
CA ASP A 23 -49.19 -5.55 0.37
C ASP A 23 -47.76 -5.55 0.97
N CYS A 24 -47.31 -4.41 1.49
CA CYS A 24 -46.03 -4.31 2.21
C CYS A 24 -46.03 -5.11 3.51
N ILE A 25 -47.11 -5.07 4.30
CA ILE A 25 -47.23 -5.83 5.55
C ILE A 25 -47.28 -7.34 5.26
N LEU A 26 -47.99 -7.76 4.21
CA LEU A 26 -48.08 -9.18 3.84
C LEU A 26 -46.74 -9.73 3.32
N ALA A 27 -45.99 -8.95 2.52
CA ALA A 27 -44.66 -9.31 2.08
C ALA A 27 -43.66 -9.40 3.25
N TRP A 28 -43.78 -8.49 4.22
CA TRP A 28 -42.94 -8.48 5.42
C TRP A 28 -43.18 -9.73 6.30
N LEU A 29 -44.45 -10.13 6.49
CA LEU A 29 -44.81 -11.34 7.24
C LEU A 29 -44.37 -12.63 6.53
N LEU A 30 -44.40 -12.68 5.20
CA LEU A 30 -43.92 -13.82 4.41
C LEU A 30 -42.40 -14.00 4.50
N VAL A 31 -41.64 -12.91 4.49
CA VAL A 31 -40.18 -12.95 4.67
C VAL A 31 -39.82 -13.41 6.08
N TRP A 32 -40.54 -12.95 7.09
CA TRP A 32 -40.36 -13.39 8.48
C TRP A 32 -40.69 -14.87 8.68
N ALA A 33 -41.78 -15.35 8.07
CA ALA A 33 -42.15 -16.76 8.11
C ALA A 33 -41.12 -17.66 7.39
N LEU A 34 -40.54 -17.20 6.28
CA LEU A 34 -39.51 -17.94 5.55
C LEU A 34 -38.18 -17.98 6.32
N TYR A 35 -37.81 -16.88 6.98
CA TYR A 35 -36.62 -16.79 7.82
C TYR A 35 -36.72 -17.69 9.06
N ALA A 36 -37.90 -17.75 9.69
CA ALA A 36 -38.19 -18.63 10.82
C ALA A 36 -38.13 -20.14 10.47
N VAL A 37 -38.37 -20.49 9.20
CA VAL A 37 -38.27 -21.88 8.71
C VAL A 37 -36.81 -22.25 8.39
N LEU A 38 -36.00 -21.30 7.94
CA LEU A 38 -34.63 -21.56 7.47
C LEU A 38 -33.58 -21.51 8.60
N ASP A 39 -33.83 -20.74 9.67
CA ASP A 39 -32.95 -20.70 10.85
C ASP A 39 -33.73 -20.57 12.17
N PRO A 40 -34.35 -21.66 12.66
CA PRO A 40 -35.09 -21.65 13.91
C PRO A 40 -34.20 -21.43 15.16
N ALA A 41 -32.88 -21.63 15.03
CA ALA A 41 -31.93 -21.49 16.14
C ALA A 41 -31.42 -20.05 16.31
N GLY A 42 -31.35 -19.27 15.21
CA GLY A 42 -30.99 -17.85 15.22
C GLY A 42 -32.04 -16.96 15.91
N LEU A 43 -33.32 -17.32 15.81
CA LEU A 43 -34.45 -16.58 16.40
C LEU A 43 -34.50 -16.62 17.93
N ALA A 44 -33.93 -17.65 18.56
CA ALA A 44 -33.87 -17.78 20.02
C ALA A 44 -32.75 -16.94 20.68
N ARG A 45 -31.88 -16.29 19.88
CA ARG A 45 -30.66 -15.61 20.37
C ARG A 45 -30.68 -14.08 20.28
N VAL A 46 -31.79 -13.48 19.84
CA VAL A 46 -31.89 -12.01 19.68
C VAL A 46 -32.50 -11.40 20.95
N PRO A 47 -31.73 -10.60 21.73
CA PRO A 47 -32.30 -9.88 22.88
C PRO A 47 -33.19 -8.72 22.43
N LEU A 48 -34.27 -8.51 23.16
CA LEU A 48 -35.31 -7.49 22.95
C LEU A 48 -34.80 -6.08 23.35
N ASP A 49 -33.96 -5.45 22.52
CA ASP A 49 -33.73 -3.99 22.58
C ASP A 49 -34.01 -3.36 21.20
N ALA A 50 -35.19 -2.74 21.09
CA ALA A 50 -35.87 -2.50 19.82
C ALA A 50 -35.40 -1.25 19.04
N LEU A 51 -34.51 -0.41 19.59
CA LEU A 51 -34.18 0.90 18.98
C LEU A 51 -32.79 0.96 18.31
N SER A 52 -31.77 0.27 18.84
CA SER A 52 -30.45 0.18 18.18
C SER A 52 -30.45 -0.83 17.02
N VAL A 53 -31.24 -1.89 17.17
CA VAL A 53 -31.49 -2.87 16.13
C VAL A 53 -32.28 -2.25 14.97
N ALA A 54 -33.24 -1.36 15.23
CA ALA A 54 -33.99 -0.70 14.15
C ALA A 54 -33.08 0.18 13.28
N ALA A 55 -32.13 0.94 13.83
CA ALA A 55 -31.22 1.78 13.03
C ALA A 55 -30.26 0.93 12.17
N ASN A 56 -29.64 -0.10 12.76
CA ASN A 56 -28.71 -0.99 12.05
C ASN A 56 -29.42 -1.92 11.05
N ILE A 57 -30.67 -2.31 11.34
CA ILE A 57 -31.55 -3.02 10.41
C ILE A 57 -32.08 -2.09 9.33
N THR A 58 -32.31 -0.80 9.56
CA THR A 58 -32.77 0.12 8.50
C THR A 58 -31.67 0.41 7.49
N GLU A 59 -30.41 0.48 7.93
CA GLU A 59 -29.24 0.63 7.04
C GLU A 59 -28.96 -0.67 6.26
N HIS A 60 -29.07 -1.84 6.92
CA HIS A 60 -29.03 -3.14 6.23
C HIS A 60 -30.24 -3.38 5.32
N LEU A 61 -31.46 -2.94 5.68
CA LEU A 61 -32.68 -3.09 4.89
C LEU A 61 -32.81 -2.05 3.78
N SER A 62 -32.15 -0.89 3.82
CA SER A 62 -32.11 0.01 2.66
C SER A 62 -31.29 -0.59 1.51
N VAL A 63 -30.26 -1.38 1.84
CA VAL A 63 -29.39 -2.06 0.85
C VAL A 63 -30.00 -3.41 0.41
N HIS A 64 -30.52 -4.22 1.34
CA HIS A 64 -31.30 -5.41 0.99
C HIS A 64 -32.64 -5.07 0.31
N GLY A 65 -33.21 -3.91 0.63
CA GLY A 65 -34.40 -3.34 0.02
C GLY A 65 -34.17 -2.96 -1.43
N LEU A 66 -33.03 -2.37 -1.79
CA LEU A 66 -32.71 -2.06 -3.21
C LEU A 66 -32.54 -3.32 -4.07
N LEU A 67 -31.97 -4.41 -3.53
CA LEU A 67 -31.85 -5.69 -4.24
C LEU A 67 -33.20 -6.44 -4.28
N TRP A 68 -33.99 -6.42 -3.20
CA TRP A 68 -35.37 -6.89 -3.25
C TRP A 68 -36.22 -6.03 -4.18
N TRP A 69 -35.99 -4.73 -4.30
CA TRP A 69 -36.61 -3.84 -5.29
C TRP A 69 -36.10 -4.06 -6.70
N ALA A 70 -34.90 -4.61 -6.92
CA ALA A 70 -34.39 -5.00 -8.23
C ALA A 70 -34.90 -6.40 -8.64
N ILE A 71 -35.01 -7.33 -7.70
CA ILE A 71 -35.55 -8.68 -7.91
C ILE A 71 -37.08 -8.64 -7.99
N LEU A 72 -37.76 -8.03 -7.02
CA LEU A 72 -39.19 -7.70 -7.09
C LEU A 72 -39.44 -6.67 -8.18
N GLY A 73 -38.54 -5.74 -8.48
CA GLY A 73 -38.70 -4.84 -9.63
C GLY A 73 -38.56 -5.58 -10.95
N GLY A 74 -37.68 -6.57 -11.06
CA GLY A 74 -37.58 -7.45 -12.23
C GLY A 74 -38.78 -8.39 -12.37
N LEU A 75 -39.26 -8.95 -11.25
CA LEU A 75 -40.48 -9.77 -11.17
C LEU A 75 -41.74 -8.94 -11.39
N TYR A 76 -41.84 -7.74 -10.80
CA TYR A 76 -42.95 -6.78 -10.92
C TYR A 76 -42.94 -6.12 -12.28
N THR A 77 -41.78 -5.83 -12.87
CA THR A 77 -41.68 -5.40 -14.27
C THR A 77 -42.04 -6.56 -15.19
N GLY A 78 -41.66 -7.80 -14.89
CA GLY A 78 -42.12 -8.99 -15.62
C GLY A 78 -43.62 -9.23 -15.52
N ILE A 79 -44.21 -9.05 -14.33
CA ILE A 79 -45.64 -9.19 -14.03
C ILE A 79 -46.44 -7.99 -14.58
N ARG A 80 -45.92 -6.77 -14.52
CA ARG A 80 -46.50 -5.58 -15.17
C ARG A 80 -46.31 -5.61 -16.67
N LEU A 81 -45.24 -6.16 -17.23
CA LEU A 81 -45.15 -6.38 -18.68
C LEU A 81 -46.20 -7.41 -19.08
N ALA A 82 -46.35 -8.50 -18.32
CA ALA A 82 -47.42 -9.48 -18.53
C ALA A 82 -48.82 -8.89 -18.31
N GLY A 83 -48.99 -7.94 -17.38
CA GLY A 83 -50.24 -7.27 -17.01
C GLY A 83 -50.58 -6.05 -17.87
N VAL A 84 -49.61 -5.35 -18.45
CA VAL A 84 -49.76 -4.24 -19.42
C VAL A 84 -49.98 -4.81 -20.82
N LEU A 85 -49.42 -5.99 -21.11
CA LEU A 85 -49.77 -6.78 -22.30
C LEU A 85 -51.09 -7.56 -22.13
N SER A 86 -51.64 -7.64 -20.90
CA SER A 86 -52.90 -8.34 -20.62
C SER A 86 -54.16 -7.64 -21.19
N PRO A 87 -54.32 -6.29 -21.13
CA PRO A 87 -55.42 -5.60 -21.81
C PRO A 87 -55.34 -5.74 -23.33
N TRP A 88 -54.13 -5.78 -23.89
CA TRP A 88 -53.89 -5.91 -25.33
C TRP A 88 -54.28 -7.29 -25.89
N GLY A 89 -54.48 -8.27 -25.01
CA GLY A 89 -54.99 -9.60 -25.33
C GLY A 89 -56.50 -9.79 -25.12
N GLN A 90 -57.23 -8.78 -24.63
CA GLN A 90 -58.66 -8.90 -24.31
C GLN A 90 -59.63 -8.21 -25.28
N THR A 91 -59.15 -7.34 -26.18
CA THR A 91 -59.94 -6.84 -27.32
C THR A 91 -59.58 -7.59 -28.59
N PRO A 92 -60.45 -8.47 -29.12
CA PRO A 92 -60.23 -9.07 -30.44
C PRO A 92 -60.34 -7.97 -31.51
N GLY A 93 -59.27 -7.75 -32.27
CA GLY A 93 -59.35 -7.01 -33.54
C GLY A 93 -58.72 -5.62 -33.63
N MET A 94 -57.80 -5.19 -32.74
CA MET A 94 -57.02 -3.98 -33.03
C MET A 94 -56.00 -4.25 -34.15
N ALA A 95 -56.19 -3.57 -35.28
CA ALA A 95 -55.25 -3.51 -36.39
C ALA A 95 -54.50 -2.17 -36.34
N LEU A 96 -53.22 -2.21 -36.02
CA LEU A 96 -52.32 -1.07 -36.15
C LEU A 96 -51.35 -1.40 -37.27
N SER A 97 -51.47 -0.67 -38.39
CA SER A 97 -50.53 -0.68 -39.53
C SER A 97 -49.97 -2.07 -39.87
N GLY A 98 -50.88 -3.03 -40.06
CA GLY A 98 -50.56 -4.35 -40.64
C GLY A 98 -50.33 -5.51 -39.67
N LEU A 99 -50.75 -5.47 -38.39
CA LEU A 99 -50.58 -6.58 -37.41
C LEU A 99 -51.90 -6.97 -36.70
N THR A 100 -52.09 -8.25 -36.32
CA THR A 100 -53.27 -8.78 -35.56
C THR A 100 -52.85 -9.80 -34.47
N LEU A 101 -53.56 -9.94 -33.32
CA LEU A 101 -53.17 -10.80 -32.17
C LEU A 101 -54.26 -11.84 -31.75
N LYS A 102 -53.87 -13.05 -31.24
CA LYS A 102 -54.77 -14.09 -30.65
C LYS A 102 -54.11 -15.00 -29.58
N ALA A 103 -54.72 -15.14 -28.38
CA ALA A 103 -54.16 -15.71 -27.14
C ALA A 103 -54.27 -17.25 -26.89
N ALA A 104 -53.42 -17.81 -26.00
CA ALA A 104 -53.36 -19.22 -25.55
C ALA A 104 -52.79 -19.39 -24.09
N PRO A 105 -52.94 -20.56 -23.40
CA PRO A 105 -52.99 -20.66 -21.91
C PRO A 105 -51.65 -20.70 -21.15
N GLN A 106 -51.73 -20.41 -19.84
CA GLN A 106 -50.68 -19.80 -19.00
C GLN A 106 -49.60 -20.73 -18.36
N TRP A 107 -49.83 -22.04 -18.19
CA TRP A 107 -48.98 -22.87 -17.31
C TRP A 107 -47.61 -23.29 -17.89
N ARG A 108 -47.41 -23.21 -19.22
CA ARG A 108 -46.11 -23.56 -19.86
C ARG A 108 -45.04 -22.46 -19.78
N ARG A 109 -45.39 -21.28 -19.24
CA ARG A 109 -44.49 -20.09 -19.17
C ARG A 109 -43.49 -20.15 -18.02
N ALA A 110 -43.80 -20.86 -16.92
CA ALA A 110 -42.96 -20.90 -15.73
C ALA A 110 -41.77 -21.88 -15.87
N ALA A 111 -42.01 -23.09 -16.40
CA ALA A 111 -41.01 -24.18 -16.36
C ALA A 111 -39.69 -23.87 -17.12
N TYR A 112 -39.74 -23.18 -18.25
CA TYR A 112 -38.53 -22.88 -19.05
C TYR A 112 -37.65 -21.78 -18.45
N VAL A 113 -38.25 -20.83 -17.73
CA VAL A 113 -37.53 -19.76 -17.03
C VAL A 113 -36.86 -20.34 -15.79
N PHE A 114 -37.56 -21.22 -15.05
CA PHE A 114 -37.02 -21.86 -13.85
C PHE A 114 -35.89 -22.87 -14.13
N VAL A 115 -36.00 -23.71 -15.17
CA VAL A 115 -34.94 -24.69 -15.50
C VAL A 115 -33.67 -24.03 -16.04
N GLY A 116 -33.80 -22.89 -16.73
CA GLY A 116 -32.66 -22.11 -17.21
C GLY A 116 -31.98 -21.27 -16.13
N LEU A 117 -32.72 -20.75 -15.14
CA LEU A 117 -32.19 -19.89 -14.08
C LEU A 117 -31.73 -20.64 -12.83
N ALA A 118 -32.24 -21.84 -12.55
CA ALA A 118 -31.95 -22.56 -11.30
C ALA A 118 -30.46 -22.91 -11.09
N PRO A 119 -29.69 -23.39 -12.09
CA PRO A 119 -28.25 -23.64 -11.90
C PRO A 119 -27.46 -22.35 -11.65
N PHE A 120 -27.90 -21.24 -12.24
CA PHE A 120 -27.26 -19.93 -12.10
C PHE A 120 -27.60 -19.26 -10.77
N ALA A 121 -28.84 -19.40 -10.30
CA ALA A 121 -29.26 -18.96 -8.97
C ALA A 121 -28.54 -19.76 -7.88
N ALA A 122 -28.34 -21.07 -8.09
CA ALA A 122 -27.56 -21.92 -7.18
C ALA A 122 -26.07 -21.53 -7.17
N ALA A 123 -25.46 -21.23 -8.33
CA ALA A 123 -24.08 -20.77 -8.41
C ALA A 123 -23.88 -19.37 -7.77
N ALA A 124 -24.81 -18.44 -8.02
CA ALA A 124 -24.79 -17.12 -7.40
C ALA A 124 -25.00 -17.21 -5.87
N ALA A 125 -25.91 -18.06 -5.40
CA ALA A 125 -26.13 -18.31 -3.97
C ALA A 125 -24.93 -19.00 -3.30
N TYR A 126 -24.28 -19.94 -3.98
CA TYR A 126 -23.06 -20.61 -3.50
C TYR A 126 -21.89 -19.62 -3.38
N LEU A 127 -21.69 -18.77 -4.39
CA LEU A 127 -20.65 -17.74 -4.37
C LEU A 127 -20.95 -16.62 -3.37
N TRP A 128 -22.23 -16.26 -3.18
CA TRP A 128 -22.69 -15.35 -2.12
C TRP A 128 -22.42 -15.91 -0.71
N ALA A 129 -22.64 -17.21 -0.51
CA ALA A 129 -22.42 -17.85 0.79
C ALA A 129 -20.93 -18.03 1.18
N HIS A 130 -20.00 -17.87 0.22
CA HIS A 130 -18.57 -18.16 0.44
C HIS A 130 -17.64 -16.98 0.09
N SER A 131 -18.17 -15.83 -0.35
CA SER A 131 -17.38 -14.62 -0.63
C SER A 131 -17.66 -13.53 0.42
N PRO A 132 -16.68 -13.14 1.24
CA PRO A 132 -16.87 -12.08 2.24
C PRO A 132 -16.89 -10.65 1.66
N PHE A 133 -16.80 -10.45 0.33
CA PHE A 133 -16.80 -9.12 -0.29
C PHE A 133 -17.90 -8.93 -1.34
N TYR A 134 -18.74 -7.93 -1.09
CA TYR A 134 -19.94 -7.55 -1.85
C TYR A 134 -19.65 -6.86 -3.19
N SER A 135 -18.56 -6.10 -3.33
CA SER A 135 -18.29 -5.27 -4.52
C SER A 135 -17.91 -6.09 -5.76
N ALA A 136 -17.07 -7.12 -5.59
CA ALA A 136 -16.72 -8.02 -6.69
C ALA A 136 -17.90 -8.89 -7.14
N LEU A 137 -18.80 -9.24 -6.20
CA LEU A 137 -20.03 -9.95 -6.51
C LEU A 137 -21.03 -9.04 -7.25
N GLU A 138 -21.12 -7.76 -6.87
CA GLU A 138 -21.97 -6.75 -7.51
C GLU A 138 -21.52 -6.47 -8.95
N ASP A 139 -20.23 -6.25 -9.19
CA ASP A 139 -19.68 -6.05 -10.53
C ASP A 139 -19.84 -7.30 -11.40
N MET A 140 -19.64 -8.50 -10.83
CA MET A 140 -19.84 -9.75 -11.55
C MET A 140 -21.33 -10.02 -11.82
N CYS A 141 -22.23 -9.72 -10.88
CA CYS A 141 -23.67 -9.82 -11.06
C CYS A 141 -24.20 -8.79 -12.07
N ASN A 142 -23.62 -7.59 -12.13
CA ASN A 142 -23.94 -6.57 -13.12
C ASN A 142 -23.43 -6.96 -14.52
N ALA A 143 -22.21 -7.48 -14.63
CA ALA A 143 -21.67 -8.02 -15.87
C ALA A 143 -22.47 -9.25 -16.36
N LEU A 144 -22.87 -10.12 -15.45
CA LEU A 144 -23.68 -11.31 -15.73
C LEU A 144 -25.12 -10.92 -16.09
N GLY A 145 -25.71 -9.95 -15.38
CA GLY A 145 -27.03 -9.39 -15.66
C GLY A 145 -27.07 -8.71 -17.03
N LEU A 146 -26.03 -7.97 -17.39
CA LEU A 146 -25.88 -7.37 -18.72
C LEU A 146 -25.68 -8.44 -19.81
N ALA A 147 -24.91 -9.49 -19.55
CA ALA A 147 -24.73 -10.61 -20.48
C ALA A 147 -26.05 -11.38 -20.71
N ILE A 148 -26.84 -11.61 -19.65
CA ILE A 148 -28.16 -12.25 -19.71
C ILE A 148 -29.16 -11.35 -20.45
N LEU A 149 -29.20 -10.06 -20.14
CA LEU A 149 -30.08 -9.10 -20.82
C LEU A 149 -29.71 -8.99 -22.30
N THR A 150 -28.42 -8.97 -22.63
CA THR A 150 -27.92 -8.94 -24.01
C THR A 150 -28.25 -10.24 -24.74
N ALA A 151 -28.12 -11.40 -24.09
CA ALA A 151 -28.52 -12.70 -24.64
C ALA A 151 -30.01 -12.80 -24.93
N LEU A 152 -30.85 -12.27 -24.03
CA LEU A 152 -32.31 -12.23 -24.18
C LEU A 152 -32.71 -11.25 -25.30
N LEU A 153 -32.12 -10.05 -25.34
CA LEU A 153 -32.40 -9.02 -26.35
C LEU A 153 -31.93 -9.44 -27.76
N MET A 154 -30.78 -10.12 -27.86
CA MET A 154 -30.24 -10.58 -29.15
C MET A 154 -30.80 -11.94 -29.62
N GLY A 155 -31.44 -12.72 -28.74
CA GLY A 155 -32.16 -13.95 -29.09
C GLY A 155 -33.54 -13.70 -29.74
N LEU A 156 -34.10 -12.50 -29.58
CA LEU A 156 -35.42 -12.09 -30.11
C LEU A 156 -35.56 -12.12 -31.66
N PRO A 157 -34.55 -11.73 -32.48
CA PRO A 157 -34.72 -11.70 -33.94
C PRO A 157 -34.49 -13.07 -34.61
N ALA A 158 -33.95 -14.05 -33.89
CA ALA A 158 -33.44 -15.26 -34.51
C ALA A 158 -34.53 -16.24 -34.95
N ARG A 159 -35.81 -16.07 -34.62
CA ARG A 159 -36.89 -17.03 -34.98
C ARG A 159 -38.09 -16.37 -35.66
N THR A 160 -37.86 -15.54 -36.66
CA THR A 160 -38.90 -15.12 -37.61
C THR A 160 -38.76 -15.91 -38.92
N THR A 161 -39.02 -17.22 -38.88
CA THR A 161 -39.39 -17.96 -40.10
C THR A 161 -40.92 -17.97 -40.19
N PRO A 162 -41.52 -17.60 -41.33
CA PRO A 162 -42.97 -17.34 -41.42
C PRO A 162 -43.87 -18.56 -41.13
N SER A 163 -43.33 -19.78 -41.06
CA SER A 163 -44.08 -21.00 -40.75
C SER A 163 -43.93 -21.53 -39.32
N ARG A 164 -43.10 -20.89 -38.46
CA ARG A 164 -42.94 -21.32 -37.06
C ARG A 164 -42.95 -20.10 -36.15
N ARG A 165 -44.03 -19.97 -35.36
CA ARG A 165 -44.20 -18.94 -34.34
C ARG A 165 -42.88 -18.66 -33.61
N SER A 166 -42.46 -17.41 -33.53
CA SER A 166 -41.25 -17.01 -32.81
C SER A 166 -41.37 -17.38 -31.32
N VAL A 167 -40.26 -17.37 -30.57
CA VAL A 167 -40.31 -17.64 -29.12
C VAL A 167 -41.11 -16.54 -28.42
N ALA A 168 -40.98 -15.28 -28.85
CA ALA A 168 -41.81 -14.18 -28.37
C ALA A 168 -43.29 -14.38 -28.70
N GLU A 169 -43.65 -14.85 -29.91
CA GLU A 169 -45.04 -15.17 -30.28
C GLU A 169 -45.62 -16.35 -29.50
N ARG A 170 -44.77 -17.33 -29.15
CA ARG A 170 -45.14 -18.47 -28.29
C ARG A 170 -45.28 -18.08 -26.82
N VAL A 171 -44.47 -17.15 -26.34
CA VAL A 171 -44.48 -16.66 -24.96
C VAL A 171 -45.61 -15.63 -24.75
N ALA A 172 -45.85 -14.75 -25.73
CA ALA A 172 -46.88 -13.71 -25.69
C ALA A 172 -48.27 -14.22 -26.10
N GLY A 173 -48.36 -15.34 -26.84
CA GLY A 173 -49.64 -15.84 -27.36
C GLY A 173 -50.21 -14.89 -28.40
N VAL A 174 -49.40 -14.51 -29.38
CA VAL A 174 -49.73 -13.52 -30.42
C VAL A 174 -49.11 -13.99 -31.72
N THR A 175 -49.80 -13.83 -32.86
CA THR A 175 -49.25 -14.11 -34.21
C THR A 175 -49.12 -12.82 -35.01
N LEU A 176 -47.91 -12.30 -35.19
CA LEU A 176 -47.67 -11.07 -35.94
C LEU A 176 -47.67 -11.37 -37.45
N ALA A 177 -48.72 -10.98 -38.19
CA ALA A 177 -48.76 -11.12 -39.65
C ALA A 177 -48.08 -9.91 -40.33
N LEU A 178 -47.01 -10.09 -41.10
CA LEU A 178 -46.29 -8.97 -41.74
C LEU A 178 -46.90 -8.65 -43.13
N THR A 179 -46.86 -7.39 -43.57
CA THR A 179 -47.35 -6.99 -44.91
C THR A 179 -46.40 -7.49 -46.03
N PRO A 180 -46.91 -7.81 -47.24
CA PRO A 180 -46.10 -8.35 -48.34
C PRO A 180 -44.87 -7.50 -48.71
N GLY A 181 -44.99 -6.17 -48.66
CA GLY A 181 -43.86 -5.26 -48.93
C GLY A 181 -42.76 -5.29 -47.87
N LEU A 182 -43.14 -5.49 -46.59
CA LEU A 182 -42.20 -5.66 -45.49
C LEU A 182 -41.55 -7.05 -45.54
N ILE A 183 -42.33 -8.09 -45.91
CA ILE A 183 -41.82 -9.43 -46.19
C ILE A 183 -40.74 -9.37 -47.28
N ALA A 184 -41.00 -8.74 -48.43
CA ALA A 184 -40.03 -8.62 -49.51
C ALA A 184 -38.78 -7.80 -49.15
N ARG A 185 -38.89 -6.80 -48.27
CA ARG A 185 -37.73 -6.06 -47.73
C ARG A 185 -36.93 -6.93 -46.75
N LEU A 186 -37.61 -7.64 -45.86
CA LEU A 186 -36.99 -8.57 -44.93
C LEU A 186 -36.38 -9.77 -45.64
N GLU A 187 -36.93 -10.24 -46.75
CA GLU A 187 -36.38 -11.31 -47.60
C GLU A 187 -35.13 -10.84 -48.37
N ARG A 188 -35.13 -9.62 -48.91
CA ARG A 188 -33.92 -9.02 -49.50
C ARG A 188 -32.81 -8.79 -48.48
N TRP A 189 -33.17 -8.30 -47.29
CA TRP A 189 -32.23 -8.23 -46.17
C TRP A 189 -31.81 -9.64 -45.72
N ALA A 190 -32.74 -10.60 -45.75
CA ALA A 190 -32.53 -12.00 -45.38
C ALA A 190 -31.49 -12.70 -46.26
N ALA A 191 -31.46 -12.35 -47.54
CA ALA A 191 -30.53 -12.84 -48.54
C ALA A 191 -29.21 -12.06 -48.59
N SER A 192 -29.15 -10.88 -47.96
CA SER A 192 -27.97 -10.00 -48.02
C SER A 192 -26.72 -10.66 -47.39
N PRO A 193 -25.52 -10.42 -47.95
CA PRO A 193 -24.25 -10.83 -47.33
C PRO A 193 -24.11 -10.26 -45.91
N TRP A 194 -24.66 -9.06 -45.68
CA TRP A 194 -24.70 -8.40 -44.38
C TRP A 194 -25.45 -9.20 -43.32
N ARG A 195 -26.58 -9.84 -43.63
CA ARG A 195 -27.24 -10.73 -42.65
C ARG A 195 -26.48 -12.03 -42.44
N ARG A 196 -25.79 -12.58 -43.43
CA ARG A 196 -24.90 -13.74 -43.21
C ARG A 196 -23.73 -13.38 -42.30
N TRP A 197 -23.18 -12.18 -42.44
CA TRP A 197 -22.15 -11.65 -41.57
C TRP A 197 -22.72 -11.31 -40.18
N LEU A 198 -23.87 -10.64 -40.12
CA LEU A 198 -24.59 -10.29 -38.89
C LEU A 198 -25.42 -11.44 -38.30
N ASN A 199 -25.36 -12.66 -38.87
CA ASN A 199 -26.19 -13.77 -38.41
C ASN A 199 -25.76 -14.08 -36.98
N PRO A 200 -26.56 -13.70 -35.97
CA PRO A 200 -26.07 -13.64 -34.61
C PRO A 200 -25.91 -15.06 -34.09
N ARG A 201 -26.58 -16.07 -34.65
CA ARG A 201 -26.56 -17.44 -34.10
C ARG A 201 -25.16 -18.02 -33.89
N PRO A 202 -24.29 -18.20 -34.91
CA PRO A 202 -22.97 -18.77 -34.67
C PRO A 202 -22.09 -17.84 -33.82
N ARG A 203 -22.11 -16.52 -34.05
CA ARG A 203 -21.28 -15.57 -33.29
C ARG A 203 -21.71 -15.41 -31.84
N PHE A 204 -23.01 -15.46 -31.57
CA PHE A 204 -23.63 -15.44 -30.25
C PHE A 204 -23.34 -16.74 -29.52
N HIS A 205 -23.48 -17.91 -30.16
CA HIS A 205 -23.08 -19.16 -29.55
C HIS A 205 -21.60 -19.15 -29.21
N VAL A 206 -20.74 -18.68 -30.12
CA VAL A 206 -19.30 -18.52 -29.86
C VAL A 206 -19.05 -17.55 -28.71
N ALA A 207 -19.67 -16.37 -28.69
CA ALA A 207 -19.51 -15.39 -27.61
C ALA A 207 -20.03 -15.92 -26.27
N TYR A 208 -21.19 -16.57 -26.26
CA TYR A 208 -21.76 -17.21 -25.08
C TYR A 208 -20.86 -18.32 -24.53
N TRP A 209 -20.39 -19.23 -25.41
CA TRP A 209 -19.47 -20.29 -25.01
C TRP A 209 -18.13 -19.73 -24.54
N LEU A 210 -17.65 -18.64 -25.14
CA LEU A 210 -16.44 -17.95 -24.71
C LEU A 210 -16.63 -17.33 -23.32
N VAL A 211 -17.71 -16.60 -23.08
CA VAL A 211 -18.02 -15.99 -21.77
C VAL A 211 -18.20 -17.08 -20.71
N LEU A 212 -18.92 -18.16 -21.03
CA LEU A 212 -19.08 -19.30 -20.13
C LEU A 212 -17.74 -19.99 -19.84
N ALA A 213 -16.91 -20.21 -20.85
CA ALA A 213 -15.58 -20.79 -20.69
C ALA A 213 -14.68 -19.90 -19.83
N VAL A 214 -14.68 -18.58 -20.06
CA VAL A 214 -13.95 -17.61 -19.23
C VAL A 214 -14.48 -17.61 -17.80
N THR A 215 -15.80 -17.63 -17.59
CA THR A 215 -16.40 -17.65 -16.25
C THR A 215 -16.06 -18.94 -15.50
N LEU A 216 -16.17 -20.10 -16.16
CA LEU A 216 -15.79 -21.38 -15.58
C LEU A 216 -14.29 -21.44 -15.28
N PHE A 217 -13.47 -20.91 -16.18
CA PHE A 217 -12.02 -20.79 -15.98
C PHE A 217 -11.71 -19.93 -14.75
N LEU A 218 -12.27 -18.73 -14.65
CA LEU A 218 -12.07 -17.83 -13.52
C LEU A 218 -12.56 -18.45 -12.21
N THR A 219 -13.75 -19.06 -12.21
CA THR A 219 -14.30 -19.77 -11.05
C THR A 219 -13.37 -20.90 -10.62
N PHE A 220 -12.87 -21.69 -11.58
CA PHE A 220 -11.91 -22.76 -11.31
C PHE A 220 -10.59 -22.24 -10.77
N GLN A 221 -10.09 -21.09 -11.23
CA GLN A 221 -8.89 -20.48 -10.65
C GLN A 221 -9.13 -20.05 -9.20
N VAL A 222 -10.25 -19.38 -8.89
CA VAL A 222 -10.60 -19.00 -7.51
C VAL A 222 -10.73 -20.24 -6.60
N LEU A 223 -11.40 -21.30 -7.06
CA LEU A 223 -11.54 -22.55 -6.29
C LEU A 223 -10.22 -23.30 -6.06
N ARG A 224 -9.19 -23.03 -6.88
CA ARG A 224 -7.85 -23.60 -6.72
C ARG A 224 -6.96 -22.79 -5.78
N GLU A 225 -7.42 -21.63 -5.32
CA GLU A 225 -6.63 -20.78 -4.46
C GLU A 225 -6.24 -21.54 -3.19
N PRO A 226 -4.94 -21.64 -2.87
CA PRO A 226 -4.50 -22.30 -1.64
C PRO A 226 -4.93 -21.48 -0.42
N PRO A 227 -5.04 -22.09 0.76
CA PRO A 227 -5.15 -21.32 1.99
C PRO A 227 -3.91 -20.41 2.16
N LEU A 228 -4.10 -19.26 2.79
CA LEU A 228 -3.00 -18.38 3.19
C LEU A 228 -2.13 -19.11 4.22
N ASP A 229 -0.82 -19.17 3.99
CA ASP A 229 0.14 -19.70 4.95
C ASP A 229 0.13 -18.80 6.21
N PRO A 230 -0.18 -19.33 7.41
CA PRO A 230 -0.26 -18.53 8.63
C PRO A 230 1.07 -17.82 8.97
N ALA A 231 2.21 -18.35 8.50
CA ALA A 231 3.50 -17.70 8.70
C ALA A 231 3.63 -16.40 7.88
N TYR A 232 2.78 -16.17 6.88
CA TYR A 232 2.74 -14.90 6.15
C TYR A 232 2.44 -13.74 7.10
N GLU A 233 1.36 -13.86 7.88
CA GLU A 233 0.97 -12.81 8.81
C GLU A 233 2.00 -12.65 9.94
N GLU A 234 2.64 -13.74 10.35
CA GLU A 234 3.71 -13.68 11.34
C GLU A 234 4.94 -12.91 10.81
N VAL A 235 5.37 -13.18 9.59
CA VAL A 235 6.53 -12.52 8.99
C VAL A 235 6.26 -11.05 8.69
N VAL A 236 5.05 -10.73 8.22
CA VAL A 236 4.67 -9.39 7.78
C VAL A 236 4.07 -8.54 8.90
N TYR A 237 3.37 -9.08 9.90
CA TYR A 237 2.61 -8.24 10.85
C TYR A 237 2.99 -8.43 12.33
N ALA A 238 3.55 -9.57 12.75
CA ALA A 238 3.68 -9.88 14.18
C ALA A 238 4.74 -9.06 14.95
N SER A 239 5.80 -8.56 14.31
CA SER A 239 6.99 -8.01 15.00
C SER A 239 6.96 -6.49 15.26
N ARG A 240 5.77 -5.88 15.35
CA ARG A 240 5.60 -4.46 14.94
C ARG A 240 4.76 -3.57 15.87
N GLY A 241 4.75 -3.85 17.16
CA GLY A 241 4.14 -2.91 18.12
C GLY A 241 4.87 -1.57 18.13
N ALA A 242 4.12 -0.48 18.01
CA ALA A 242 4.63 0.83 18.38
C ALA A 242 4.81 0.89 19.90
N ASP A 243 5.92 1.46 20.36
CA ASP A 243 6.08 1.78 21.78
C ASP A 243 5.33 3.10 22.06
N TRP A 244 4.18 3.01 22.72
CA TRP A 244 3.38 4.18 23.10
C TRP A 244 3.89 4.89 24.37
N GLY A 245 5.02 4.44 24.93
CA GLY A 245 5.65 4.98 26.11
C GLY A 245 6.23 6.39 25.93
N PRO A 246 6.41 7.14 27.04
CA PRO A 246 6.80 8.56 27.06
C PRO A 246 8.19 8.85 26.43
N ASP A 247 8.98 7.82 26.21
CA ASP A 247 10.39 7.92 25.80
C ASP A 247 10.64 7.57 24.32
N ASN A 248 9.56 7.42 23.54
CA ASN A 248 9.66 7.09 22.11
C ASN A 248 9.92 8.33 21.23
N GLY A 249 11.15 8.48 20.78
CA GLY A 249 11.59 9.59 19.92
C GLY A 249 10.88 9.68 18.57
N TYR A 250 10.14 8.65 18.14
CA TYR A 250 9.27 8.74 16.96
C TYR A 250 8.21 9.84 17.10
N PHE A 251 7.58 9.98 18.27
CA PHE A 251 6.55 11.01 18.45
C PHE A 251 7.15 12.41 18.47
N ALA A 252 8.35 12.57 19.03
CA ALA A 252 9.09 13.83 18.94
C ALA A 252 9.46 14.16 17.49
N LEU A 253 9.81 13.16 16.68
CA LEU A 253 10.07 13.34 15.25
C LEU A 253 8.80 13.69 14.47
N ASN A 254 7.67 13.03 14.75
CA ASN A 254 6.39 13.33 14.11
C ASN A 254 5.93 14.77 14.43
N GLY A 255 6.15 15.22 15.67
CA GLY A 255 5.89 16.59 16.09
C GLY A 255 6.97 17.62 15.75
N LEU A 256 7.97 17.28 14.94
CA LEU A 256 9.07 18.18 14.61
C LEU A 256 8.56 19.50 13.99
N ASN A 257 7.68 19.42 12.99
CA ASN A 257 7.04 20.59 12.36
C ASN A 257 5.68 20.99 12.98
N ALA A 258 5.41 20.62 14.24
CA ALA A 258 4.22 21.13 14.93
C ALA A 258 4.18 22.68 14.87
N PRO A 259 3.02 23.34 14.92
CA PRO A 259 2.95 24.80 14.91
C PRO A 259 3.85 25.46 15.98
N GLU A 260 4.27 26.70 15.74
CA GLU A 260 5.26 27.39 16.59
C GLU A 260 4.80 27.51 18.06
N GLY A 261 3.51 27.75 18.28
CA GLY A 261 2.91 27.86 19.62
C GLY A 261 2.77 26.55 20.39
N VAL A 262 3.11 25.40 19.80
CA VAL A 262 3.05 24.11 20.48
C VAL A 262 4.25 23.93 21.40
N ALA A 263 4.01 24.02 22.71
CA ALA A 263 5.03 23.85 23.75
C ALA A 263 5.53 22.40 23.86
N ASP A 264 4.62 21.43 23.80
CA ASP A 264 4.95 20.00 23.86
C ASP A 264 4.74 19.33 22.49
N THR A 265 5.81 19.33 21.70
CA THR A 265 5.83 18.72 20.37
C THR A 265 5.74 17.20 20.43
N TYR A 266 6.25 16.59 21.51
CA TYR A 266 6.14 15.17 21.71
C TYR A 266 4.67 14.79 21.92
N ALA A 267 3.95 15.52 22.79
CA ALA A 267 2.51 15.33 22.96
C ALA A 267 1.73 15.59 21.66
N TRP A 268 2.11 16.61 20.88
CA TRP A 268 1.49 16.87 19.58
C TRP A 268 1.68 15.70 18.60
N GLY A 269 2.89 15.17 18.46
CA GLY A 269 3.16 14.01 17.60
C GLY A 269 2.50 12.72 18.11
N ARG A 270 2.48 12.53 19.43
CA ARG A 270 1.77 11.42 20.09
C ARG A 270 0.26 11.54 19.95
N GLY A 271 -0.31 12.74 19.81
CA GLY A 271 -1.74 12.94 19.56
C GLY A 271 -2.18 12.55 18.15
N HIS A 272 -1.30 12.68 17.16
CA HIS A 272 -1.59 12.33 15.76
C HIS A 272 -1.38 10.84 15.44
N ALA A 273 -0.35 10.23 16.02
CA ALA A 273 0.02 8.84 15.73
C ALA A 273 -1.10 7.80 15.98
N PRO A 274 -1.96 7.91 17.02
CA PRO A 274 -3.07 6.98 17.25
C PRO A 274 -4.11 7.01 16.13
N ALA A 275 -4.39 8.18 15.54
CA ALA A 275 -5.32 8.29 14.42
C ALA A 275 -4.78 7.57 13.17
N GLU A 276 -3.48 7.76 12.88
CA GLU A 276 -2.83 7.05 11.78
C GLU A 276 -2.79 5.53 12.03
N ALA A 277 -2.45 5.11 13.26
CA ALA A 277 -2.47 3.71 13.66
C ALA A 277 -3.87 3.09 13.55
N ARG A 278 -4.91 3.80 14.03
CA ARG A 278 -6.32 3.37 13.91
C ARG A 278 -6.73 3.22 12.45
N ASN A 279 -6.32 4.14 11.57
CA ASN A 279 -6.61 4.04 10.15
C ASN A 279 -5.99 2.78 9.54
N ILE A 280 -4.72 2.51 9.83
CA ILE A 280 -4.03 1.31 9.33
C ILE A 280 -4.66 0.03 9.91
N GLU A 281 -4.95 -0.03 11.21
CA GLU A 281 -5.59 -1.20 11.82
C GLU A 281 -7.02 -1.42 11.29
N THR A 282 -7.76 -0.34 11.00
CA THR A 282 -9.09 -0.43 10.35
C THR A 282 -8.96 -1.02 8.95
N LEU A 283 -7.96 -0.60 8.18
CA LEU A 283 -7.70 -1.14 6.86
C LEU A 283 -7.26 -2.61 6.91
N LYS A 284 -6.43 -2.98 7.88
CA LYS A 284 -6.06 -4.38 8.14
C LYS A 284 -7.29 -5.22 8.48
N ALA A 285 -8.14 -4.76 9.39
CA ALA A 285 -9.37 -5.44 9.76
C ALA A 285 -10.30 -5.61 8.55
N ARG A 286 -10.44 -4.58 7.72
CA ARG A 286 -11.18 -4.66 6.44
C ARG A 286 -10.56 -5.65 5.46
N ALA A 287 -9.24 -5.82 5.48
CA ALA A 287 -8.52 -6.80 4.67
C ALA A 287 -8.51 -8.23 5.28
N GLY A 288 -9.17 -8.45 6.43
CA GLY A 288 -9.16 -9.72 7.15
C GLY A 288 -7.81 -10.06 7.79
N ILE A 289 -6.90 -9.08 7.91
CA ILE A 289 -5.62 -9.22 8.61
C ILE A 289 -5.88 -9.06 10.10
N ARG A 290 -5.33 -9.95 10.92
CA ARG A 290 -5.50 -9.88 12.37
C ARG A 290 -4.96 -8.56 12.92
N VAL A 291 -5.82 -7.81 13.62
CA VAL A 291 -5.42 -6.62 14.39
C VAL A 291 -4.36 -7.04 15.40
N ALA A 292 -3.18 -6.45 15.29
CA ALA A 292 -2.01 -6.95 15.98
C ALA A 292 -1.71 -6.21 17.28
N TRP A 293 -2.25 -5.00 17.47
CA TRP A 293 -1.75 -4.09 18.52
C TRP A 293 -2.85 -3.51 19.41
N PRO A 294 -2.61 -3.41 20.73
CA PRO A 294 -3.42 -2.57 21.58
C PRO A 294 -3.20 -1.11 21.18
N LEU A 295 -4.21 -0.49 20.58
CA LEU A 295 -4.20 0.94 20.32
C LEU A 295 -4.44 1.67 21.65
N PRO A 296 -3.74 2.79 21.90
CA PRO A 296 -4.03 3.61 23.07
C PRO A 296 -5.50 4.10 22.98
N PRO A 297 -6.17 4.29 24.13
CA PRO A 297 -7.50 4.88 24.15
C PRO A 297 -7.48 6.23 23.43
N GLU A 298 -8.62 6.64 22.88
CA GLU A 298 -8.77 7.98 22.31
C GLU A 298 -8.68 9.03 23.42
N GLU A 299 -7.48 9.56 23.63
CA GLU A 299 -7.22 10.68 24.52
C GLU A 299 -7.45 11.99 23.77
N GLY A 300 -8.71 12.45 23.74
CA GLY A 300 -9.08 13.76 23.20
C GLY A 300 -9.08 13.87 21.68
N ALA A 301 -9.49 15.05 21.18
CA ALA A 301 -9.42 15.37 19.76
C ALA A 301 -7.95 15.47 19.32
N ALA A 302 -7.66 15.05 18.09
CA ALA A 302 -6.36 15.33 17.48
C ALA A 302 -6.07 16.85 17.58
N PRO A 303 -4.84 17.26 17.89
CA PRO A 303 -4.50 18.68 17.95
C PRO A 303 -4.88 19.37 16.64
N GLU A 304 -5.39 20.61 16.69
CA GLU A 304 -5.74 21.34 15.48
C GLU A 304 -4.53 21.45 14.52
N GLU A 305 -4.78 21.21 13.23
CA GLU A 305 -3.80 21.40 12.17
C GLU A 305 -3.55 22.90 11.95
N GLY A 306 -2.68 23.48 12.77
CA GLY A 306 -2.12 24.81 12.51
C GLY A 306 -1.07 24.79 11.39
N GLU A 307 -0.59 25.97 10.99
CA GLU A 307 0.49 26.10 10.02
C GLU A 307 1.76 25.39 10.56
N LYS A 308 2.22 24.38 9.81
CA LYS A 308 3.41 23.61 10.17
C LYS A 308 4.65 24.49 10.01
N VAL A 309 5.56 24.43 10.98
CA VAL A 309 6.85 25.13 10.88
C VAL A 309 7.69 24.41 9.81
N ALA A 310 8.12 25.14 8.78
CA ALA A 310 8.95 24.59 7.70
C ALA A 310 10.40 25.07 7.82
N PHE A 311 11.36 24.27 7.34
CA PHE A 311 12.75 24.67 7.35
C PHE A 311 13.02 25.80 6.36
N ALA A 312 13.48 26.95 6.86
CA ALA A 312 13.97 28.06 6.06
C ALA A 312 15.40 27.76 5.59
N HIS A 313 15.61 27.61 4.27
CA HIS A 313 16.94 27.40 3.70
C HIS A 313 17.50 28.68 3.07
N GLY A 314 18.82 28.85 3.12
CA GLY A 314 19.54 29.74 2.21
C GLY A 314 19.95 29.01 0.92
N ASP A 315 20.31 29.75 -0.12
CA ASP A 315 20.68 29.18 -1.43
C ASP A 315 22.10 28.59 -1.48
N LYS A 316 22.93 28.89 -0.48
CA LYS A 316 24.33 28.45 -0.40
C LYS A 316 24.44 26.98 0.04
N LYS A 317 25.45 26.29 -0.49
CA LYS A 317 25.71 24.90 -0.11
C LYS A 317 26.37 24.86 1.27
N LEU A 318 25.74 24.21 2.25
CA LEU A 318 26.38 23.99 3.56
C LEU A 318 27.39 22.82 3.55
N ASP A 319 27.27 21.87 2.62
CA ASP A 319 28.05 20.61 2.64
C ASP A 319 29.54 20.79 2.33
N CYS A 320 29.90 21.84 1.60
CA CYS A 320 31.30 22.18 1.36
C CYS A 320 32.04 22.57 2.64
N LEU A 321 31.35 22.96 3.73
CA LEU A 321 32.00 23.32 4.99
C LEU A 321 32.73 22.15 5.67
N TYR A 322 32.50 20.90 5.22
CA TYR A 322 33.30 19.75 5.64
C TYR A 322 34.74 19.82 5.11
N ASP A 323 34.94 20.39 3.91
CA ASP A 323 36.25 20.53 3.28
C ASP A 323 37.14 21.48 4.10
N PRO A 324 38.41 21.14 4.40
CA PRO A 324 39.37 22.08 4.97
C PRO A 324 39.62 23.32 4.09
N LYS A 325 39.45 23.22 2.77
CA LYS A 325 39.65 24.28 1.77
C LYS A 325 38.36 24.94 1.31
N TRP A 326 37.30 24.83 2.10
CA TRP A 326 35.97 25.37 1.78
C TRP A 326 35.97 26.87 1.40
N GLU A 327 36.94 27.65 1.89
CA GLU A 327 37.11 29.08 1.58
C GLU A 327 37.41 29.34 0.09
N ASP A 328 37.94 28.34 -0.63
CA ASP A 328 38.23 28.43 -2.07
C ASP A 328 36.96 28.28 -2.94
N HIS A 329 35.82 27.90 -2.34
CA HIS A 329 34.56 27.61 -3.03
C HIS A 329 33.57 28.77 -2.92
N THR A 330 33.32 29.50 -4.01
CA THR A 330 32.42 30.67 -4.04
C THR A 330 30.93 30.35 -3.83
N ASP A 331 30.52 29.11 -4.10
CA ASP A 331 29.16 28.60 -3.84
C ASP A 331 28.99 28.05 -2.42
N CYS A 332 30.07 28.04 -1.63
CA CYS A 332 30.06 27.55 -0.27
C CYS A 332 29.45 28.56 0.70
N ALA A 333 28.69 28.05 1.66
CA ALA A 333 28.23 28.85 2.78
C ALA A 333 29.42 29.17 3.71
N THR A 334 29.41 30.36 4.30
CA THR A 334 30.31 30.78 5.36
C THR A 334 29.84 30.27 6.73
N ALA A 335 30.75 30.28 7.72
CA ALA A 335 30.37 30.00 9.10
C ALA A 335 29.29 30.97 9.64
N GLY A 336 29.29 32.23 9.17
CA GLY A 336 28.26 33.21 9.50
C GLY A 336 26.90 32.83 8.94
N GLU A 337 26.84 32.40 7.68
CA GLU A 337 25.60 31.93 7.03
C GLU A 337 25.07 30.64 7.68
N ALA A 338 25.93 29.71 8.08
CA ALA A 338 25.50 28.53 8.83
C ALA A 338 24.87 28.89 10.18
N ARG A 339 25.44 29.85 10.93
CA ARG A 339 24.85 30.36 12.17
C ARG A 339 23.54 31.12 11.92
N ALA A 340 23.48 31.89 10.85
CA ALA A 340 22.25 32.56 10.43
C ALA A 340 21.14 31.55 10.09
N ALA A 341 21.47 30.44 9.44
CA ALA A 341 20.52 29.36 9.17
C ALA A 341 19.99 28.70 10.45
N VAL A 342 20.84 28.51 11.47
CA VAL A 342 20.39 28.06 12.81
C VAL A 342 19.44 29.09 13.43
N ALA A 343 19.83 30.38 13.41
CA ALA A 343 19.05 31.47 13.99
C ALA A 343 17.71 31.70 13.26
N ALA A 344 17.62 31.38 11.97
CA ALA A 344 16.40 31.43 11.18
C ALA A 344 15.44 30.26 11.46
N ASN A 345 15.89 29.18 12.11
CA ASN A 345 15.11 27.99 12.40
C ASN A 345 15.12 27.63 13.90
N PRO A 346 14.89 28.57 14.83
CA PRO A 346 15.17 28.36 16.26
C PRO A 346 14.33 27.22 16.85
N VAL A 347 13.07 27.13 16.43
CA VAL A 347 12.11 26.13 16.92
C VAL A 347 12.43 24.74 16.39
N LEU A 348 12.59 24.56 15.07
CA LEU A 348 12.96 23.28 14.47
C LEU A 348 14.32 22.80 14.97
N TRP A 349 15.29 23.71 15.09
CA TRP A 349 16.62 23.39 15.58
C TRP A 349 16.60 22.89 17.02
N ALA A 350 15.89 23.57 17.92
CA ALA A 350 15.74 23.15 19.31
C ALA A 350 15.07 21.77 19.41
N ARG A 351 13.98 21.55 18.65
CA ARG A 351 13.24 20.28 18.63
C ARG A 351 14.12 19.13 18.12
N PHE A 352 14.83 19.33 17.01
CA PHE A 352 15.76 18.35 16.45
C PHE A 352 16.92 18.04 17.39
N GLY A 353 17.46 19.04 18.08
CA GLY A 353 18.54 18.89 19.06
C GLY A 353 18.20 18.02 20.28
N ARG A 354 16.91 17.83 20.58
CA ARG A 354 16.43 16.94 21.65
C ARG A 354 16.16 15.51 21.20
N LEU A 355 16.08 15.23 19.88
CA LEU A 355 15.78 13.88 19.40
C LEU A 355 16.75 12.80 19.94
N PRO A 356 18.06 13.06 20.09
CA PRO A 356 18.98 12.08 20.69
C PRO A 356 18.68 11.71 22.14
N ASP A 357 17.91 12.52 22.87
CA ASP A 357 17.63 12.33 24.29
C ASP A 357 16.56 11.24 24.53
N TYR A 358 15.86 10.84 23.47
CA TYR A 358 14.88 9.74 23.53
C TYR A 358 15.58 8.39 23.38
N PRO A 359 15.52 7.50 24.40
CA PRO A 359 16.21 6.21 24.40
C PRO A 359 15.54 5.17 23.49
N VAL A 360 14.26 5.35 23.15
CA VAL A 360 13.51 4.44 22.28
C VAL A 360 13.17 5.14 20.97
N PHE A 361 13.17 4.38 19.88
CA PHE A 361 12.60 4.82 18.60
C PHE A 361 11.81 3.65 17.99
N ALA A 362 10.48 3.75 18.01
CA ALA A 362 9.58 2.70 17.53
C ALA A 362 8.42 3.35 16.76
N PRO A 363 8.52 3.49 15.43
CA PRO A 363 7.52 4.22 14.66
C PRO A 363 6.23 3.44 14.53
N VAL A 364 5.14 4.18 14.33
CA VAL A 364 3.90 3.62 13.79
C VAL A 364 4.10 3.49 12.28
N LEU A 365 4.06 2.26 11.77
CA LEU A 365 4.22 2.01 10.33
C LEU A 365 3.00 2.56 9.57
N THR A 366 3.20 3.67 8.87
CA THR A 366 2.19 4.33 8.04
C THR A 366 2.81 4.63 6.68
N ILE A 367 2.06 4.41 5.59
CA ILE A 367 2.55 4.76 4.26
C ILE A 367 2.44 6.25 4.11
N GLY A 368 3.53 6.88 3.70
CA GLY A 368 3.51 8.31 3.48
C GLY A 368 3.13 9.08 4.74
N GLY A 369 3.27 8.45 5.92
CA GLY A 369 3.45 9.20 7.16
C GLY A 369 4.46 10.28 6.81
N GLN A 370 4.07 11.53 7.02
CA GLN A 370 4.82 12.70 6.62
C GLN A 370 6.10 12.76 7.44
N MET A 371 6.98 11.76 7.31
CA MET A 371 8.37 11.91 7.65
C MET A 371 8.79 13.10 6.81
N GLN A 372 9.05 14.18 7.52
CA GLN A 372 9.50 15.45 7.00
C GLN A 372 10.94 15.24 6.51
N GLY A 373 11.15 14.30 5.60
CA GLY A 373 12.45 13.77 5.22
C GLY A 373 13.33 14.89 4.72
N ARG A 374 12.74 15.85 3.99
CA ARG A 374 13.41 17.09 3.61
C ARG A 374 13.93 17.86 4.81
N ASP A 375 13.09 18.15 5.80
CA ASP A 375 13.48 18.95 6.97
C ASP A 375 14.46 18.18 7.86
N VAL A 376 14.25 16.88 8.07
CA VAL A 376 15.17 16.00 8.81
C VAL A 376 16.55 15.96 8.15
N ILE A 377 16.62 15.79 6.82
CA ILE A 377 17.89 15.80 6.07
C ILE A 377 18.56 17.18 6.17
N ASN A 378 17.80 18.27 6.04
CA ASN A 378 18.32 19.63 6.13
C ASN A 378 18.81 19.98 7.54
N LEU A 379 18.09 19.56 8.58
CA LEU A 379 18.48 19.73 9.97
C LEU A 379 19.70 18.86 10.32
N ALA A 380 19.76 17.63 9.82
CA ALA A 380 20.94 16.77 9.95
C ALA A 380 22.16 17.40 9.26
N LYS A 381 21.99 17.97 8.07
CA LYS A 381 23.02 18.74 7.34
C LYS A 381 23.49 19.97 8.12
N LEU A 382 22.56 20.72 8.71
CA LEU A 382 22.91 21.89 9.51
C LEU A 382 23.64 21.45 10.79
N LYS A 383 23.21 20.35 11.41
CA LYS A 383 23.82 19.76 12.60
C LYS A 383 25.26 19.33 12.36
N THR A 384 25.52 18.59 11.29
CA THR A 384 26.89 18.18 10.93
C THR A 384 27.81 19.36 10.73
N VAL A 385 27.33 20.42 10.07
CA VAL A 385 28.11 21.66 9.89
C VAL A 385 28.40 22.35 11.23
N THR A 386 27.42 22.46 12.12
CA THR A 386 27.65 23.07 13.45
C THR A 386 28.68 22.29 14.27
N ILE A 387 28.65 20.94 14.21
CA ILE A 387 29.64 20.07 14.87
C ILE A 387 31.05 20.37 14.35
N VAL A 388 31.23 20.46 13.03
CA VAL A 388 32.54 20.75 12.41
C VAL A 388 33.02 22.17 12.75
N LEU A 389 32.12 23.16 12.71
CA LEU A 389 32.44 24.54 13.08
C LEU A 389 32.82 24.67 14.56
N ASP A 390 32.16 23.93 15.45
CA ASP A 390 32.49 23.89 16.88
C ASP A 390 33.87 23.26 17.12
N ALA A 391 34.18 22.17 16.42
CA ALA A 391 35.50 21.57 16.48
C ALA A 391 36.60 22.55 16.07
N ARG A 392 36.41 23.25 14.94
CA ARG A 392 37.33 24.28 14.44
C ARG A 392 37.44 25.48 15.39
N ALA A 393 36.38 25.81 16.11
CA ALA A 393 36.36 26.86 17.14
C ALA A 393 36.96 26.43 18.49
N ARG A 394 37.79 25.38 18.52
CA ARG A 394 38.41 24.80 19.72
C ARG A 394 37.39 24.27 20.76
N ARG A 395 36.17 23.96 20.34
CA ARG A 395 35.15 23.26 21.15
C ARG A 395 35.09 21.77 20.79
N GLY A 396 36.25 21.16 20.53
CA GLY A 396 36.38 19.79 20.04
C GLY A 396 35.64 18.76 20.88
N GLU A 397 35.76 18.80 22.22
CA GLU A 397 35.09 17.82 23.07
C GLU A 397 33.56 17.90 23.01
N ALA A 398 33.02 19.13 22.96
CA ALA A 398 31.59 19.35 22.85
C ALA A 398 31.07 18.87 21.48
N ALA A 399 31.83 19.14 20.41
CA ALA A 399 31.53 18.65 19.07
C ALA A 399 31.50 17.11 19.00
N VAL A 400 32.48 16.44 19.62
CA VAL A 400 32.52 14.96 19.70
C VAL A 400 31.33 14.41 20.49
N ARG A 401 30.99 15.00 21.64
CA ARG A 401 29.80 14.56 22.42
C ARG A 401 28.52 14.72 21.63
N GLU A 402 28.34 15.84 20.94
CA GLU A 402 27.17 16.09 20.11
C GLU A 402 27.10 15.10 18.93
N TRP A 403 28.23 14.82 18.29
CA TRP A 403 28.30 13.82 17.24
C TRP A 403 27.92 12.42 17.74
N VAL A 404 28.47 11.98 18.89
CA VAL A 404 28.14 10.69 19.51
C VAL A 404 26.65 10.59 19.83
N ARG A 405 26.03 11.65 20.38
CA ARG A 405 24.58 11.70 20.65
C ARG A 405 23.76 11.39 19.39
N PHE A 406 24.06 12.07 18.28
CA PHE A 406 23.35 11.87 17.02
C PHE A 406 23.63 10.51 16.37
N MET A 407 24.84 9.98 16.48
CA MET A 407 25.15 8.64 15.99
C MET A 407 24.29 7.57 16.70
N HIS A 408 24.12 7.67 18.01
CA HIS A 408 23.22 6.78 18.74
C HIS A 408 21.76 6.94 18.31
N LEU A 409 21.29 8.16 18.04
CA LEU A 409 19.95 8.40 17.48
C LEU A 409 19.76 7.66 16.15
N TYR A 410 20.67 7.83 15.19
CA TYR A 410 20.52 7.20 13.87
C TYR A 410 20.58 5.68 13.94
N ARG A 411 21.40 5.09 14.83
CA ARG A 411 21.40 3.65 15.05
C ARG A 411 20.03 3.15 15.54
N ARG A 412 19.39 3.86 16.47
CA ARG A 412 18.03 3.52 16.92
C ARG A 412 17.01 3.63 15.78
N MET A 413 17.06 4.72 15.00
CA MET A 413 16.17 4.92 13.85
C MET A 413 16.34 3.85 12.76
N LEU A 414 17.59 3.50 12.45
CA LEU A 414 17.92 2.46 11.48
C LEU A 414 17.62 1.05 12.00
N GLY A 415 17.64 0.83 13.32
CA GLY A 415 17.27 -0.43 13.96
C GLY A 415 15.76 -0.60 14.24
N ALA A 416 14.92 0.41 14.00
CA ALA A 416 13.47 0.32 14.23
C ALA A 416 12.72 -0.32 13.05
N PRO A 417 11.50 -0.87 13.20
CA PRO A 417 10.68 -1.27 12.05
C PRO A 417 10.30 -0.02 11.24
N ASP A 418 10.70 0.12 9.98
CA ASP A 418 10.33 1.29 9.16
C ASP A 418 10.27 0.93 7.67
N THR A 419 9.58 1.75 6.90
CA THR A 419 9.57 1.70 5.44
C THR A 419 10.97 1.88 4.85
N MET A 420 11.16 1.40 3.64
CA MET A 420 12.44 1.54 2.92
C MET A 420 12.80 3.02 2.69
N VAL A 421 11.79 3.87 2.50
CA VAL A 421 11.97 5.32 2.36
C VAL A 421 12.50 5.94 3.66
N GLY A 422 11.91 5.58 4.80
CA GLY A 422 12.40 6.02 6.12
C GLY A 422 13.85 5.59 6.36
N LYS A 423 14.19 4.33 6.03
CA LYS A 423 15.58 3.84 6.07
C LYS A 423 16.52 4.66 5.21
N ALA A 424 16.14 4.95 3.96
CA ALA A 424 16.97 5.74 3.06
C ALA A 424 17.23 7.16 3.60
N ILE A 425 16.20 7.81 4.17
CA ILE A 425 16.33 9.13 4.80
C ILE A 425 17.34 9.08 5.95
N PHE A 426 17.22 8.11 6.86
CA PHE A 426 18.13 8.00 8.01
C PHE A 426 19.55 7.57 7.60
N MET A 427 19.70 6.77 6.53
CA MET A 427 21.01 6.44 5.97
C MET A 427 21.71 7.67 5.39
N VAL A 428 20.97 8.58 4.73
CA VAL A 428 21.52 9.87 4.27
C VAL A 428 21.98 10.71 5.47
N CYS A 429 21.19 10.76 6.54
CA CYS A 429 21.57 11.50 7.76
C CYS A 429 22.83 10.92 8.42
N LEU A 430 22.92 9.59 8.53
CA LEU A 430 24.10 8.88 9.03
C LEU A 430 25.33 9.13 8.16
N SER A 431 25.19 8.99 6.83
CA SER A 431 26.27 9.24 5.88
C SER A 431 26.88 10.64 6.04
N ARG A 432 26.01 11.66 6.17
CA ARG A 432 26.44 13.03 6.44
C ARG A 432 27.21 13.16 7.76
N HIS A 433 26.79 12.45 8.81
CA HIS A 433 27.50 12.46 10.09
C HIS A 433 28.84 11.73 10.02
N LEU A 434 28.99 10.70 9.18
CA LEU A 434 30.28 10.07 8.93
C LEU A 434 31.23 10.99 8.15
N THR A 435 30.73 11.71 7.14
CA THR A 435 31.54 12.75 6.47
C THR A 435 31.95 13.86 7.43
N ALA A 436 31.05 14.30 8.31
CA ALA A 436 31.37 15.27 9.34
C ALA A 436 32.40 14.73 10.34
N TYR A 437 32.41 13.42 10.58
CA TYR A 437 33.36 12.77 11.46
C TYR A 437 34.79 12.79 10.89
N GLU A 438 34.97 12.64 9.58
CA GLU A 438 36.28 12.83 8.91
C GLU A 438 36.82 14.25 9.16
N ALA A 439 35.95 15.26 8.99
CA ALA A 439 36.31 16.64 9.30
C ALA A 439 36.56 16.87 10.80
N LEU A 440 35.87 16.15 11.68
CA LEU A 440 36.07 16.21 13.14
C LEU A 440 37.41 15.60 13.57
N LEU A 441 37.79 14.45 13.00
CA LEU A 441 39.11 13.84 13.16
C LEU A 441 40.20 14.81 12.73
N ALA A 442 39.98 15.56 11.64
CA ALA A 442 40.91 16.57 11.17
C ALA A 442 41.02 17.79 12.10
N ALA A 443 39.88 18.34 12.54
CA ALA A 443 39.83 19.58 13.30
C ALA A 443 40.15 19.42 14.80
N ALA A 444 39.83 18.27 15.40
CA ALA A 444 39.96 18.04 16.84
C ALA A 444 40.42 16.61 17.19
N PRO A 445 41.56 16.11 16.66
CA PRO A 445 42.00 14.73 16.87
C PRO A 445 42.21 14.39 18.35
N GLY A 446 42.72 15.33 19.16
CA GLY A 446 42.90 15.14 20.59
C GLY A 446 41.58 14.96 21.37
N ALA A 447 40.51 15.65 20.95
CA ALA A 447 39.19 15.49 21.56
C ALA A 447 38.54 14.16 21.20
N VAL A 448 38.77 13.66 19.98
CA VAL A 448 38.34 12.32 19.56
C VAL A 448 39.09 11.26 20.36
N ALA A 449 40.42 11.37 20.47
CA ALA A 449 41.25 10.43 21.25
C ALA A 449 40.82 10.41 22.73
N ALA A 450 40.56 11.57 23.33
CA ALA A 450 40.10 11.67 24.72
C ALA A 450 38.72 11.01 24.97
N GLN A 451 37.93 10.80 23.92
CA GLN A 451 36.60 10.18 23.98
C GLN A 451 36.52 8.88 23.17
N GLU A 452 37.64 8.20 22.94
CA GLU A 452 37.74 7.00 22.10
C GLU A 452 36.64 5.97 22.44
N GLY A 453 36.45 5.63 23.71
CA GLY A 453 35.46 4.64 24.12
C GLY A 453 34.02 4.98 23.71
N ALA A 454 33.60 6.24 23.86
CA ALA A 454 32.25 6.68 23.48
C ALA A 454 32.07 6.72 21.96
N VAL A 455 33.11 7.15 21.24
CA VAL A 455 33.12 7.19 19.78
C VAL A 455 33.10 5.78 19.20
N LEU A 456 33.89 4.85 19.73
CA LEU A 456 33.90 3.45 19.30
C LEU A 456 32.57 2.76 19.57
N ALA A 457 31.91 3.04 20.70
CA ALA A 457 30.57 2.54 20.98
C ALA A 457 29.52 3.07 19.97
N ALA A 458 29.65 4.32 19.53
CA ALA A 458 28.78 4.90 18.50
C ALA A 458 29.06 4.33 17.09
N LEU A 459 30.31 3.94 16.81
CA LEU A 459 30.76 3.39 15.53
C LEU A 459 30.66 1.87 15.43
N GLU A 460 30.33 1.17 16.53
CA GLU A 460 30.36 -0.29 16.62
C GLU A 460 29.76 -0.96 15.37
N PRO A 461 30.59 -1.62 14.54
CA PRO A 461 30.11 -2.28 13.34
C PRO A 461 29.12 -3.39 13.69
N GLN A 462 28.00 -3.41 13.00
CA GLN A 462 26.97 -4.42 13.14
C GLN A 462 26.58 -4.89 11.75
N SER A 463 26.15 -6.15 11.64
CA SER A 463 25.70 -6.66 10.34
C SER A 463 24.51 -5.83 9.83
N PRO A 464 24.30 -5.72 8.51
CA PRO A 464 23.18 -4.96 8.00
C PRO A 464 21.81 -5.42 8.52
N ALA A 465 21.65 -6.72 8.75
CA ALA A 465 20.47 -7.29 9.39
C ALA A 465 20.25 -6.75 10.82
N GLN A 466 21.30 -6.53 11.60
CA GLN A 466 21.19 -6.00 12.96
C GLN A 466 21.00 -4.48 12.98
N MET A 467 21.87 -3.74 12.29
CA MET A 467 21.87 -2.27 12.36
C MET A 467 20.71 -1.64 11.60
N PHE A 468 20.33 -2.22 10.46
CA PHE A 468 19.36 -1.62 9.54
C PHE A 468 18.06 -2.42 9.43
N ARG A 469 17.98 -3.59 10.09
CA ARG A 469 16.91 -4.58 9.87
C ARG A 469 16.75 -4.95 8.40
N ALA A 470 17.88 -5.06 7.69
CA ALA A 470 17.88 -5.35 6.26
C ALA A 470 17.12 -6.65 5.90
N ASP A 471 17.11 -7.62 6.82
CA ASP A 471 16.41 -8.90 6.67
C ASP A 471 14.89 -8.81 6.87
N ARG A 472 14.39 -7.69 7.41
CA ARG A 472 12.96 -7.41 7.60
C ARG A 472 12.46 -6.26 6.74
N MET A 473 13.34 -5.49 6.10
CA MET A 473 13.01 -4.27 5.37
C MET A 473 11.85 -4.45 4.36
N PHE A 474 11.89 -5.50 3.52
CA PHE A 474 10.80 -5.74 2.57
C PHE A 474 9.48 -6.10 3.24
N ALA A 475 9.54 -6.86 4.33
CA ALA A 475 8.35 -7.16 5.10
C ALA A 475 7.82 -5.86 5.73
N ASP A 476 8.69 -5.01 6.26
CA ASP A 476 8.38 -3.74 6.94
C ASP A 476 7.64 -2.80 5.97
N ASP A 477 8.15 -2.66 4.75
CA ASP A 477 7.52 -1.90 3.66
C ASP A 477 6.16 -2.51 3.25
N LEU A 478 6.10 -3.84 3.13
CA LEU A 478 4.88 -4.52 2.74
C LEU A 478 3.74 -4.35 3.76
N ALA A 479 4.00 -4.39 5.06
CA ALA A 479 2.90 -4.17 6.01
C ALA A 479 2.45 -2.71 6.10
N ALA A 480 3.30 -1.77 5.68
CA ALA A 480 2.84 -0.41 5.48
C ALA A 480 1.87 -0.42 4.29
N VAL A 481 2.33 -0.89 3.12
CA VAL A 481 1.68 -0.78 1.79
C VAL A 481 0.42 -1.65 1.62
N GLU A 482 0.51 -2.92 1.98
CA GLU A 482 -0.48 -3.95 1.65
C GLU A 482 -1.89 -3.66 2.22
N PRO A 483 -2.05 -3.17 3.47
CA PRO A 483 -3.37 -2.81 4.01
C PRO A 483 -4.09 -1.72 3.22
N LEU A 484 -3.41 -0.86 2.46
CA LEU A 484 -4.12 0.10 1.59
C LEU A 484 -4.74 -0.55 0.37
N VAL A 485 -4.16 -1.65 -0.11
CA VAL A 485 -4.50 -2.25 -1.40
C VAL A 485 -5.51 -3.36 -1.21
N LEU A 486 -5.30 -4.25 -0.23
CA LEU A 486 -6.12 -5.44 -0.02
C LEU A 486 -7.63 -5.21 0.17
N PRO A 487 -8.08 -4.16 0.90
CA PRO A 487 -9.52 -3.90 1.05
C PRO A 487 -10.25 -3.72 -0.28
N TRP A 488 -9.54 -3.35 -1.35
CA TRP A 488 -10.11 -3.11 -2.67
C TRP A 488 -10.05 -4.32 -3.60
N ILE A 489 -9.10 -5.23 -3.39
CA ILE A 489 -8.84 -6.35 -4.30
C ILE A 489 -9.29 -7.71 -3.72
N GLY A 490 -9.53 -7.80 -2.41
CA GLY A 490 -10.03 -9.01 -1.76
C GLY A 490 -8.95 -10.03 -1.42
N HIS A 491 -9.36 -11.29 -1.22
CA HIS A 491 -8.45 -12.39 -0.87
C HIS A 491 -7.44 -12.68 -1.99
N ALA A 492 -6.18 -12.89 -1.58
CA ALA A 492 -5.06 -13.07 -2.49
C ALA A 492 -3.98 -13.99 -1.89
N ALA A 493 -4.39 -15.18 -1.47
CA ALA A 493 -3.52 -16.14 -0.81
C ALA A 493 -2.40 -16.65 -1.74
N THR A 494 -2.68 -16.89 -3.03
CA THR A 494 -1.63 -17.31 -3.98
C THR A 494 -0.44 -16.34 -4.05
N PRO A 495 -0.63 -15.04 -4.35
CA PRO A 495 0.48 -14.09 -4.44
C PRO A 495 1.11 -13.82 -3.06
N ARG A 496 0.33 -13.83 -1.97
CA ARG A 496 0.86 -13.68 -0.61
C ARG A 496 1.77 -14.85 -0.21
N ASN A 497 1.40 -16.09 -0.50
CA ASN A 497 2.25 -17.26 -0.25
C ASN A 497 3.53 -17.21 -1.11
N GLY A 498 3.43 -16.76 -2.36
CA GLY A 498 4.60 -16.49 -3.20
C GLY A 498 5.51 -15.41 -2.61
N MET A 499 4.92 -14.36 -2.06
CA MET A 499 5.63 -13.29 -1.37
C MET A 499 6.27 -13.78 -0.05
N LEU A 500 5.66 -14.70 0.70
CA LEU A 500 6.29 -15.28 1.89
C LEU A 500 7.63 -15.96 1.55
N ALA A 501 7.67 -16.75 0.49
CA ALA A 501 8.90 -17.40 0.04
C ALA A 501 9.96 -16.36 -0.36
N CYS A 502 9.54 -15.33 -1.07
CA CYS A 502 10.36 -14.18 -1.45
C CYS A 502 10.94 -13.42 -0.25
N LEU A 503 10.13 -13.16 0.78
CA LEU A 503 10.56 -12.49 2.01
C LEU A 503 11.59 -13.33 2.77
N ARG A 504 11.40 -14.65 2.84
CA ARG A 504 12.37 -15.56 3.48
C ARG A 504 13.71 -15.58 2.74
N GLU A 505 13.66 -15.73 1.41
CA GLU A 505 14.87 -15.69 0.57
C GLU A 505 15.60 -14.35 0.71
N SER A 506 14.86 -13.24 0.67
CA SER A 506 15.43 -11.90 0.81
C SER A 506 16.05 -11.69 2.21
N ALA A 507 15.40 -12.20 3.25
CA ALA A 507 15.91 -12.15 4.63
C ALA A 507 17.22 -12.93 4.78
N GLU A 508 17.30 -14.13 4.19
CA GLU A 508 18.53 -14.94 4.18
C GLU A 508 19.65 -14.23 3.44
N ARG A 509 19.37 -13.66 2.25
CA ARG A 509 20.36 -12.91 1.48
C ARG A 509 20.85 -11.66 2.22
N ALA A 510 19.96 -10.91 2.85
CA ALA A 510 20.32 -9.70 3.60
C ALA A 510 21.19 -9.96 4.84
N ARG A 511 21.25 -11.21 5.32
CA ARG A 511 22.14 -11.65 6.41
C ARG A 511 23.52 -12.08 5.92
N LEU A 512 23.72 -12.25 4.62
CA LEU A 512 25.01 -12.61 4.07
C LEU A 512 26.03 -11.47 4.32
N PRO A 513 27.32 -11.79 4.51
CA PRO A 513 28.37 -10.77 4.49
C PRO A 513 28.43 -10.10 3.11
N ALA A 514 28.94 -8.87 3.03
CA ALA A 514 28.90 -8.09 1.79
C ALA A 514 29.61 -8.77 0.61
N SER A 515 30.68 -9.53 0.90
CA SER A 515 31.42 -10.35 -0.06
C SER A 515 30.58 -11.45 -0.71
N ALA A 516 29.60 -12.00 0.02
CA ALA A 516 28.67 -13.02 -0.48
C ALA A 516 27.36 -12.43 -0.99
N PHE A 517 26.94 -11.27 -0.46
CA PHE A 517 25.74 -10.57 -0.91
C PHE A 517 25.88 -10.04 -2.33
N THR A 518 27.04 -9.44 -2.67
CA THR A 518 27.23 -8.81 -3.98
C THR A 518 27.08 -9.80 -5.15
N PRO A 519 27.72 -10.98 -5.16
CA PRO A 519 27.47 -11.98 -6.20
C PRO A 519 26.02 -12.50 -6.20
N ALA A 520 25.33 -12.41 -5.07
CA ALA A 520 23.93 -12.80 -4.90
C ALA A 520 22.91 -11.69 -5.24
N LEU A 521 23.36 -10.55 -5.82
CA LEU A 521 22.50 -9.45 -6.30
C LEU A 521 21.59 -9.82 -7.48
N GLY A 522 21.65 -11.06 -7.96
CA GLY A 522 20.71 -11.61 -8.92
C GLY A 522 19.25 -11.49 -8.45
N PRO A 523 18.27 -11.84 -9.31
CA PRO A 523 16.85 -11.76 -9.02
C PRO A 523 16.52 -12.29 -7.60
N ALA A 524 16.22 -11.38 -6.68
CA ALA A 524 15.63 -11.65 -5.38
C ALA A 524 14.16 -11.90 -5.69
N CYS A 525 13.70 -13.10 -5.36
CA CYS A 525 12.34 -13.55 -5.65
C CYS A 525 12.13 -13.94 -7.11
N THR A 526 12.92 -14.92 -7.55
CA THR A 526 12.72 -15.65 -8.82
C THR A 526 11.27 -16.13 -9.01
N ALA A 527 10.57 -16.44 -7.91
CA ALA A 527 9.16 -16.83 -7.91
C ALA A 527 8.18 -15.73 -8.37
N ILE A 528 8.55 -14.45 -8.17
CA ILE A 528 7.74 -13.27 -8.56
C ILE A 528 8.25 -12.72 -9.89
N GLU A 529 9.56 -12.55 -10.05
CA GLU A 529 10.15 -11.96 -11.26
C GLU A 529 10.06 -12.88 -12.48
N GLY A 530 10.00 -14.21 -12.27
CA GLY A 530 9.76 -15.19 -13.34
C GLY A 530 8.30 -15.26 -13.81
N ALA A 531 7.36 -14.56 -13.15
CA ALA A 531 5.95 -14.57 -13.54
C ALA A 531 5.71 -13.60 -14.70
N MET A 532 6.03 -14.02 -15.94
CA MET A 532 5.58 -13.32 -17.14
C MET A 532 4.06 -13.06 -17.13
N PRO A 533 3.55 -12.02 -17.81
CA PRO A 533 2.12 -11.71 -17.88
C PRO A 533 1.23 -12.90 -18.24
N HIS A 534 1.73 -13.83 -19.05
CA HIS A 534 1.01 -15.02 -19.48
C HIS A 534 0.87 -16.09 -18.38
N ALA A 535 1.84 -16.18 -17.46
CA ALA A 535 1.80 -17.14 -16.35
C ALA A 535 0.79 -16.70 -15.26
N LEU A 536 0.51 -15.41 -15.14
CA LEU A 536 -0.40 -14.85 -14.14
C LEU A 536 -1.83 -15.38 -14.27
N TRP A 537 -2.30 -15.56 -15.51
CA TRP A 537 -3.63 -16.11 -15.79
C TRP A 537 -3.76 -17.58 -15.40
N ALA A 538 -2.65 -18.32 -15.33
CA ALA A 538 -2.64 -19.73 -14.97
C ALA A 538 -2.45 -19.99 -13.47
N LYS A 539 -2.15 -18.95 -12.68
CA LYS A 539 -2.00 -19.05 -11.22
C LYS A 539 -3.38 -19.17 -10.56
N PRO A 540 -3.52 -20.00 -9.52
CA PRO A 540 -4.74 -20.06 -8.72
C PRO A 540 -5.12 -18.70 -8.11
N GLY A 541 -6.40 -18.50 -7.82
CA GLY A 541 -6.97 -17.24 -7.34
C GLY A 541 -7.51 -16.35 -8.46
N ASN A 542 -7.83 -15.10 -8.12
CA ASN A 542 -8.31 -14.13 -9.09
C ASN A 542 -7.13 -13.56 -9.91
N PRO A 543 -7.10 -13.72 -11.25
CA PRO A 543 -5.95 -13.32 -12.07
C PRO A 543 -5.71 -11.80 -12.09
N VAL A 544 -6.77 -10.99 -11.94
CA VAL A 544 -6.65 -9.52 -11.87
C VAL A 544 -5.99 -9.11 -10.56
N VAL A 545 -6.44 -9.68 -9.44
CA VAL A 545 -5.89 -9.46 -8.09
C VAL A 545 -4.43 -9.89 -8.05
N ASN A 546 -4.13 -11.07 -8.58
CA ASN A 546 -2.76 -11.58 -8.72
C ASN A 546 -1.90 -10.59 -9.50
N ALA A 547 -2.36 -10.13 -10.68
CA ALA A 547 -1.61 -9.20 -11.51
C ALA A 547 -1.32 -7.86 -10.80
N ILE A 548 -2.31 -7.28 -10.12
CA ILE A 548 -2.13 -6.04 -9.35
C ILE A 548 -1.08 -6.24 -8.25
N LEU A 549 -1.16 -7.33 -7.49
CA LEU A 549 -0.21 -7.60 -6.42
C LEU A 549 1.20 -7.90 -6.93
N TYR A 550 1.36 -8.66 -8.02
CA TYR A 550 2.68 -8.89 -8.59
C TYR A 550 3.30 -7.60 -9.15
N LEU A 551 2.51 -6.70 -9.73
CA LEU A 551 2.99 -5.38 -10.16
C LEU A 551 3.43 -4.52 -8.97
N LEU A 552 2.63 -4.49 -7.90
CA LEU A 552 2.96 -3.80 -6.66
C LEU A 552 4.27 -4.35 -6.07
N TYR A 553 4.36 -5.68 -5.96
CA TYR A 553 5.52 -6.37 -5.41
C TYR A 553 6.79 -6.14 -6.25
N GLY A 554 6.68 -6.11 -7.58
CA GLY A 554 7.82 -5.80 -8.45
C GLY A 554 8.45 -4.43 -8.15
N GLY A 555 7.64 -3.43 -7.79
CA GLY A 555 8.14 -2.13 -7.34
C GLY A 555 8.84 -2.20 -5.97
N LEU A 556 8.23 -2.90 -5.00
CA LEU A 556 8.80 -3.06 -3.65
C LEU A 556 10.15 -3.79 -3.65
N LEU A 557 10.35 -4.73 -4.58
CA LEU A 557 11.56 -5.56 -4.65
C LEU A 557 12.79 -4.84 -5.22
N GLN A 558 12.67 -3.56 -5.60
CA GLN A 558 13.81 -2.72 -6.03
C GLN A 558 14.76 -2.34 -4.86
N GLY A 559 14.44 -2.72 -3.62
CA GLY A 559 15.23 -2.42 -2.43
C GLY A 559 16.63 -3.04 -2.34
N ARG A 560 17.10 -3.77 -3.36
CA ARG A 560 18.45 -4.36 -3.37
C ARG A 560 19.56 -3.32 -3.30
N GLU A 561 19.39 -2.20 -4.00
CA GLU A 561 20.34 -1.09 -3.94
C GLU A 561 20.43 -0.49 -2.54
N VAL A 562 19.31 -0.47 -1.81
CA VAL A 562 19.26 -0.01 -0.42
C VAL A 562 20.07 -0.96 0.47
N VAL A 563 19.91 -2.28 0.34
CA VAL A 563 20.73 -3.27 1.09
C VAL A 563 22.21 -3.17 0.70
N ALA A 564 22.52 -3.00 -0.59
CA ALA A 564 23.90 -2.79 -1.05
C ALA A 564 24.52 -1.51 -0.43
N ASN A 565 23.73 -0.45 -0.30
CA ASN A 565 24.14 0.78 0.39
C ASN A 565 24.33 0.55 1.90
N MET A 566 23.57 -0.35 2.54
CA MET A 566 23.77 -0.70 3.96
C MET A 566 25.11 -1.43 4.16
N HIS A 567 25.51 -2.30 3.25
CA HIS A 567 26.85 -2.90 3.27
C HIS A 567 27.96 -1.86 3.05
N ALA A 568 27.75 -0.88 2.17
CA ALA A 568 28.70 0.22 1.99
C ALA A 568 28.83 1.06 3.27
N MET A 569 27.72 1.25 4.00
CA MET A 569 27.72 1.94 5.28
C MET A 569 28.46 1.16 6.38
N ASP A 570 28.31 -0.16 6.43
CA ASP A 570 29.12 -1.03 7.32
C ASP A 570 30.62 -0.86 7.04
N ALA A 571 31.03 -0.82 5.76
CA ALA A 571 32.42 -0.55 5.40
C ALA A 571 32.91 0.82 5.90
N HIS A 572 32.08 1.87 5.77
CA HIS A 572 32.40 3.22 6.24
C HIS A 572 32.53 3.26 7.78
N LEU A 573 31.66 2.57 8.52
CA LEU A 573 31.72 2.47 9.99
C LEU A 573 32.98 1.74 10.46
N ARG A 574 33.39 0.66 9.79
CA ARG A 574 34.65 -0.04 10.07
C ARG A 574 35.87 0.82 9.78
N ALA A 575 35.89 1.53 8.65
CA ALA A 575 36.95 2.47 8.32
C ALA A 575 37.03 3.61 9.36
N ALA A 576 35.89 4.18 9.76
CA ALA A 576 35.83 5.20 10.82
C ALA A 576 36.31 4.66 12.18
N THR A 577 36.00 3.40 12.50
CA THR A 577 36.48 2.72 13.71
C THR A 577 38.01 2.60 13.69
N LEU A 578 38.57 2.12 12.59
CA LEU A 578 40.03 2.01 12.40
C LEU A 578 40.72 3.38 12.46
N ALA A 579 40.14 4.39 11.82
CA ALA A 579 40.63 5.76 11.87
C ALA A 579 40.65 6.32 13.30
N THR A 580 39.60 6.07 14.08
CA THR A 580 39.51 6.48 15.49
C THR A 580 40.63 5.84 16.33
N GLN A 581 40.81 4.53 16.20
CA GLN A 581 41.86 3.79 16.91
C GLN A 581 43.26 4.26 16.49
N ALA A 582 43.48 4.50 15.20
CA ALA A 582 44.74 5.01 14.68
C ALA A 582 45.10 6.38 15.28
N VAL A 583 44.13 7.30 15.33
CA VAL A 583 44.30 8.64 15.93
C VAL A 583 44.54 8.54 17.43
N ALA A 584 43.76 7.73 18.15
CA ALA A 584 43.92 7.55 19.60
C ALA A 584 45.28 6.94 19.98
N ARG A 585 45.83 6.05 19.15
CA ARG A 585 47.11 5.38 19.36
C ARG A 585 48.32 6.11 18.75
N GLY A 586 48.09 7.16 17.96
CA GLY A 586 49.18 7.88 17.28
C GLY A 586 49.92 7.04 16.22
N VAL A 587 49.24 6.14 15.51
CA VAL A 587 49.79 5.30 14.40
C VAL A 587 50.25 6.10 13.17
N ALA A 588 51.55 6.39 13.03
CA ALA A 588 52.03 7.25 11.95
C ALA A 588 51.59 6.77 10.55
N GLY A 589 51.44 7.69 9.59
CA GLY A 589 50.94 7.37 8.26
C GLY A 589 51.79 6.32 7.50
N ALA A 590 53.08 6.20 7.81
CA ALA A 590 53.95 5.15 7.28
C ALA A 590 53.65 3.75 7.87
N ASP A 591 53.13 3.70 9.10
CA ASP A 591 52.78 2.47 9.82
C ASP A 591 51.33 2.03 9.57
N MET A 592 50.53 2.87 8.89
CA MET A 592 49.12 2.61 8.61
C MET A 592 48.87 1.28 7.88
N PRO A 593 49.65 0.88 6.84
CA PRO A 593 49.45 -0.42 6.20
C PRO A 593 49.60 -1.59 7.18
N ALA A 594 50.59 -1.54 8.07
CA ALA A 594 50.82 -2.58 9.08
C ALA A 594 49.70 -2.60 10.13
N PHE A 595 49.23 -1.42 10.56
CA PHE A 595 48.09 -1.29 11.46
C PHE A 595 46.81 -1.88 10.88
N LEU A 596 46.50 -1.56 9.62
CA LEU A 596 45.32 -2.10 8.92
C LEU A 596 45.43 -3.62 8.74
N ALA A 597 46.62 -4.13 8.41
CA ALA A 597 46.86 -5.57 8.28
C ALA A 597 46.72 -6.35 9.60
N ALA A 598 46.97 -5.69 10.73
CA ALA A 598 46.84 -6.27 12.08
C ALA A 598 45.44 -6.11 12.69
N ALA A 599 44.51 -5.46 11.98
CA ALA A 599 43.14 -5.30 12.46
C ALA A 599 42.43 -6.66 12.62
N PRO A 600 41.50 -6.80 13.57
CA PRO A 600 40.68 -8.00 13.67
C PRO A 600 39.77 -8.15 12.44
N GLU A 601 39.40 -9.37 12.07
CA GLU A 601 38.57 -9.67 10.89
C GLU A 601 37.23 -8.89 10.88
N GLY A 602 36.65 -8.62 12.05
CA GLY A 602 35.44 -7.80 12.19
C GLY A 602 35.60 -6.35 11.71
N LEU A 603 36.83 -5.87 11.53
CA LEU A 603 37.17 -4.54 11.00
C LEU A 603 37.78 -4.59 9.61
N HIS A 604 37.88 -5.75 8.97
CA HIS A 604 38.30 -5.85 7.57
C HIS A 604 37.23 -5.27 6.62
N ASN A 605 37.64 -5.04 5.37
CA ASN A 605 36.74 -4.63 4.30
C ASN A 605 35.64 -5.69 4.11
N PRO A 606 34.36 -5.36 4.35
CA PRO A 606 33.29 -6.36 4.32
C PRO A 606 33.04 -6.94 2.92
N PHE A 607 33.46 -6.26 1.85
CA PHE A 607 33.29 -6.71 0.46
C PHE A 607 34.31 -7.77 0.03
N THR A 608 35.49 -7.79 0.64
CA THR A 608 36.58 -8.70 0.26
C THR A 608 36.98 -9.65 1.37
N GLY A 609 36.66 -9.33 2.63
CA GLY A 609 37.18 -10.02 3.82
C GLY A 609 38.65 -9.72 4.13
N ALA A 610 39.34 -8.96 3.27
CA ALA A 610 40.72 -8.56 3.45
C ALA A 610 40.83 -7.22 4.22
N PRO A 611 41.99 -6.90 4.81
CA PRO A 611 42.25 -5.57 5.35
C PRO A 611 41.93 -4.45 4.36
N PHE A 612 41.52 -3.30 4.88
CA PHE A 612 41.41 -2.07 4.07
C PHE A 612 42.77 -1.65 3.51
N THR A 613 42.77 -0.92 2.40
CA THR A 613 43.99 -0.39 1.79
C THR A 613 44.29 1.02 2.30
N TRP A 614 45.56 1.39 2.32
CA TRP A 614 46.01 2.74 2.67
C TRP A 614 46.46 3.49 1.42
N ASP A 615 45.86 4.64 1.17
CA ASP A 615 46.34 5.60 0.19
C ASP A 615 47.19 6.66 0.90
N ALA A 616 48.51 6.58 0.72
CA ALA A 616 49.44 7.51 1.35
C ALA A 616 49.35 8.95 0.81
N ALA A 617 48.95 9.13 -0.45
CA ALA A 617 48.84 10.44 -1.09
C ALA A 617 47.57 11.17 -0.63
N ALA A 618 46.43 10.46 -0.65
CA ALA A 618 45.17 10.99 -0.13
C ALA A 618 45.09 10.97 1.40
N ARG A 619 46.01 10.25 2.06
CA ARG A 619 45.99 9.96 3.51
C ARG A 619 44.65 9.38 3.94
N ALA A 620 44.18 8.39 3.20
CA ALA A 620 42.85 7.84 3.38
C ALA A 620 42.89 6.31 3.48
N ILE A 621 42.00 5.78 4.32
CA ILE A 621 41.64 4.37 4.28
C ILE A 621 40.73 4.19 3.06
N THR A 622 41.04 3.22 2.20
CA THR A 622 40.35 3.04 0.91
C THR A 622 39.77 1.65 0.74
N TRP A 623 38.67 1.56 -0.01
CA TRP A 623 38.07 0.30 -0.43
C TRP A 623 37.30 0.47 -1.74
N HIS A 624 37.12 -0.64 -2.46
CA HIS A 624 36.28 -0.68 -3.65
C HIS A 624 34.91 -1.24 -3.32
N ARG A 625 33.86 -0.52 -3.72
CA ARG A 625 32.49 -1.06 -3.76
C ARG A 625 32.32 -1.81 -5.08
N PRO A 626 31.83 -3.05 -5.07
CA PRO A 626 31.54 -3.75 -6.31
C PRO A 626 30.55 -2.97 -7.20
N GLY A 627 30.80 -2.94 -8.50
CA GLY A 627 29.98 -2.20 -9.47
C GLY A 627 30.26 -0.69 -9.54
N ARG A 628 31.23 -0.17 -8.77
CA ARG A 628 31.75 1.18 -8.94
C ARG A 628 33.24 1.13 -9.31
N GLU A 629 33.62 1.97 -10.26
CA GLU A 629 35.02 2.08 -10.70
C GLU A 629 35.88 2.81 -9.67
N GLU A 630 35.31 3.83 -9.02
CA GLU A 630 36.01 4.66 -8.06
C GLU A 630 36.12 4.00 -6.68
N ALA A 631 37.31 4.12 -6.09
CA ALA A 631 37.51 3.78 -4.68
C ALA A 631 36.74 4.76 -3.78
N VAL A 632 36.20 4.24 -2.69
CA VAL A 632 35.69 5.07 -1.61
C VAL A 632 36.84 5.36 -0.64
N HIS A 633 36.88 6.58 -0.12
CA HIS A 633 37.94 7.08 0.75
C HIS A 633 37.35 7.50 2.10
N PHE A 634 38.11 7.25 3.17
CA PHE A 634 37.90 7.83 4.50
C PHE A 634 39.16 8.60 4.90
N ALA A 635 39.11 9.92 4.89
CA ALA A 635 40.29 10.76 5.06
C ALA A 635 40.75 10.88 6.52
N LEU A 636 42.06 10.94 6.74
CA LEU A 636 42.70 11.21 8.04
C LEU A 636 43.41 12.58 8.06
N PRO A 637 43.49 13.26 9.23
CA PRO A 637 44.17 14.55 9.42
C PRO A 637 45.59 14.59 8.84
N ALA A 638 46.04 15.78 8.40
CA ALA A 638 47.42 16.07 8.00
C ALA A 638 48.05 17.25 8.76
N PRO A 639 49.35 17.18 9.15
CA PRO A 639 50.00 16.09 9.87
C PRO A 639 49.63 16.11 11.36
N TRP A 640 49.32 14.96 11.95
CA TRP A 640 49.64 14.80 13.37
C TRP A 640 51.13 14.45 13.39
N THR A 641 51.98 15.42 13.70
CA THR A 641 53.28 15.06 14.26
C THR A 641 52.96 14.50 15.64
N ASN A 642 53.62 13.40 16.02
CA ASN A 642 53.65 13.00 17.42
C ASN A 642 53.94 14.26 18.20
N GLY A 643 52.96 14.71 19.01
CA GLY A 643 53.15 15.82 19.91
C GLY A 643 54.42 15.47 20.69
N ALA A 644 55.52 16.10 20.30
CA ALA A 644 56.75 16.04 21.03
C ALA A 644 56.35 16.35 22.45
N LYS A 645 56.54 15.34 23.33
CA LYS A 645 56.39 15.40 24.79
C LYS A 645 55.91 16.77 25.24
N ALA A 646 54.60 16.94 25.45
CA ALA A 646 54.12 18.08 26.21
C ALA A 646 54.94 18.06 27.52
N GLY A 647 55.79 19.06 27.68
CA GLY A 647 56.73 19.14 28.79
C GLY A 647 56.02 18.97 30.11
N THR A 648 56.69 18.24 30.99
CA THR A 648 56.54 18.26 32.45
C THR A 648 56.12 19.60 33.02
#